data_AF-A0A937ZPT9-F1
#
_entry.id   AF-A0A937ZPT9-F1
#
_cell.length_a   1.000
_cell.length_b   1.000
_cell.length_c   1.000
_cell.angle_alpha   90.00
_cell.angle_beta   90.00
_cell.angle_gamma   90.00
#
_symmetry.space_group_name_H-M   'P 1'
#
loop_
_entity.id
_entity.type
_entity.pdbx_description
1 polymer ?
#
loop_
_entity_poly.entity_id
_entity_poly.type
_entity_poly.pdbx_seq_one_letter_code
_entity_poly.pdbx_strand_id
1 'polypeptide(L)'
;MDKIVVRGAREHNLQNVDVELPRDSLVVITGLSGSGKSSLAFDTIYAEGQRRYVESLSAYARQFLELMQKPDVDAIEGLSPAISIEQKTTSRNPRSTVGTVTEIYDYLRLLYARVGIPYSPATGLPIEAQSVSQMVDRVMAMKEGTRLYLLAPIARGRKGEYRKELADLARRGFQRVRLDGKLHEIAEAPALDKKFKHDIEVVVDRVVVRDGLQTRLADSFETALALADGLAIAMDADSSEETVFSAKFACPVSGFTIEEIEPRLFSFNNPFGACPACDGLGVETAIDPELVVPDPNRSLRESAIAPWANSSSPYYAQTLDSLCRHFKCSTTTPWRELPQKVRDVILWGSGEEPIRMHYDDGLRGYDMTKPFEGVIANMERRWRETESSWVREELSRFQIETPCETCKGARLKPEALAVRIGMKTISETTAMDIAAARAWFGALPDRLTDKQNEIARRILREINDRLGFLDDVGLEYLTLDRAAGTLSGGESQRIRLASQIGSGLTGVLYVLDEPSIGLHQRDNARLLETLRRLRDLGNTVIVVEHDEDAIRSADWLVDMGPGAGIHGGHVVAAGTPARVMTQVDTSLTARYLTGIEQIAVPARRRRGNGSSLVVRGAKANNLRGVDVEIPLGAFVCVTGVSGSGKSTLVIDTLFAAAARQLNGARAQPGEHLAIYGLGHLDKVIDIDQSPIGRTPRSNPATYTGAFAPIRDWFTGLPEAKARGYKPGRFSFNVKGGRCEACQGDGVIKIEMHFLPDVYVQCDVCKGSRYNRETLEVTFRDRSIAQ
;
A
#
# COMPACT_ATOMS: atom_id res chain seq x y z
N MET A 1 -0.41 -31.93 27.87
CA MET A 1 -1.39 -31.06 28.56
C MET A 1 -2.38 -30.58 27.52
N ASP A 2 -3.66 -30.78 27.77
CA ASP A 2 -4.83 -30.47 26.92
C ASP A 2 -5.42 -29.07 27.16
N LYS A 3 -4.81 -28.29 28.07
CA LYS A 3 -5.24 -26.94 28.44
C LYS A 3 -4.05 -25.99 28.58
N ILE A 4 -4.32 -24.71 28.36
CA ILE A 4 -3.44 -23.59 28.69
C ILE A 4 -3.84 -23.12 30.10
N VAL A 5 -2.89 -23.06 31.02
CA VAL A 5 -3.13 -22.67 32.41
C VAL A 5 -2.35 -21.41 32.71
N VAL A 6 -3.05 -20.32 33.00
CA VAL A 6 -2.48 -19.03 33.42
C VAL A 6 -2.69 -18.88 34.92
N ARG A 7 -1.62 -18.60 35.67
CA ARG A 7 -1.64 -18.40 37.12
C ARG A 7 -1.09 -17.03 37.49
N GLY A 8 -1.84 -16.30 38.30
CA GLY A 8 -1.43 -15.03 38.88
C GLY A 8 -1.10 -13.95 37.86
N ALA A 9 -1.91 -13.79 36.81
CA ALA A 9 -1.72 -12.70 35.85
C ALA A 9 -2.07 -11.34 36.48
N ARG A 10 -1.15 -10.38 36.39
CA ARG A 10 -1.23 -9.05 37.02
C ARG A 10 -0.92 -7.90 36.05
N GLU A 11 -0.83 -8.19 34.76
CA GLU A 11 -0.62 -7.14 33.77
C GLU A 11 -1.71 -6.07 33.81
N HIS A 12 -1.28 -4.81 33.76
CA HIS A 12 -2.12 -3.63 33.86
C HIS A 12 -3.10 -3.61 35.07
N ASN A 13 -4.37 -3.93 34.85
CA ASN A 13 -5.41 -3.92 35.88
C ASN A 13 -5.84 -5.31 36.34
N LEU A 14 -5.22 -6.38 35.82
CA LEU A 14 -5.52 -7.76 36.22
C LEU A 14 -5.22 -7.96 37.71
N GLN A 15 -6.17 -8.56 38.43
CA GLN A 15 -6.13 -8.75 39.88
C GLN A 15 -5.72 -10.18 40.22
N ASN A 16 -4.46 -10.53 39.92
CA ASN A 16 -3.89 -11.86 40.18
C ASN A 16 -4.75 -12.99 39.60
N VAL A 17 -5.06 -12.88 38.31
CA VAL A 17 -6.04 -13.73 37.62
C VAL A 17 -5.47 -15.13 37.35
N ASP A 18 -6.25 -16.13 37.76
CA ASP A 18 -6.07 -17.53 37.37
C ASP A 18 -7.13 -17.91 36.34
N VAL A 19 -6.72 -18.47 35.21
CA VAL A 19 -7.65 -18.94 34.18
C VAL A 19 -7.14 -20.20 33.48
N GLU A 20 -8.05 -21.13 33.20
CA GLU A 20 -7.78 -22.33 32.41
C GLU A 20 -8.54 -22.24 31.09
N LEU A 21 -7.83 -22.43 29.98
CA LEU A 21 -8.36 -22.37 28.63
C LEU A 21 -8.16 -23.73 27.94
N PRO A 22 -9.19 -24.34 27.33
CA PRO A 22 -9.01 -25.58 26.59
C PRO A 22 -8.17 -25.36 25.34
N ARG A 23 -7.26 -26.31 25.04
CA ARG A 23 -6.53 -26.31 23.76
C ARG A 23 -7.43 -26.77 22.63
N ASP A 24 -7.00 -26.49 21.41
CA ASP A 24 -7.63 -26.91 20.16
C ASP A 24 -9.11 -26.49 20.07
N SER A 25 -9.40 -25.35 20.70
CA SER A 25 -10.74 -24.79 20.90
C SER A 25 -10.80 -23.33 20.42
N LEU A 26 -12.00 -22.89 20.04
CA LEU A 26 -12.32 -21.49 19.83
C LEU A 26 -12.76 -20.88 21.16
N VAL A 27 -11.85 -20.12 21.77
CA VAL A 27 -12.04 -19.42 23.04
C VAL A 27 -12.40 -17.97 22.76
N VAL A 28 -13.49 -17.47 23.33
CA VAL A 28 -13.87 -16.06 23.28
C VAL A 28 -13.65 -15.40 24.65
N ILE A 29 -12.98 -14.26 24.66
CA ILE A 29 -12.83 -13.40 25.84
C ILE A 29 -13.72 -12.17 25.65
N THR A 30 -14.64 -11.95 26.57
CA THR A 30 -15.63 -10.87 26.48
C THR A 30 -15.71 -10.08 27.80
N GLY A 31 -16.59 -9.08 27.87
CA GLY A 31 -16.77 -8.19 29.00
C GLY A 31 -16.58 -6.71 28.67
N LEU A 32 -16.74 -5.82 29.64
CA LEU A 32 -16.78 -4.37 29.41
C LEU A 32 -15.48 -3.80 28.78
N SER A 33 -15.58 -2.67 28.08
CA SER A 33 -14.39 -1.94 27.60
C SER A 33 -13.52 -1.52 28.80
N GLY A 34 -12.23 -1.86 28.76
CA GLY A 34 -11.31 -1.64 29.89
C GLY A 34 -11.41 -2.66 31.03
N SER A 35 -12.12 -3.79 30.86
CA SER A 35 -12.20 -4.83 31.91
C SER A 35 -10.94 -5.70 32.05
N GLY A 36 -9.95 -5.54 31.17
CA GLY A 36 -8.70 -6.33 31.17
C GLY A 36 -8.64 -7.44 30.12
N LYS A 37 -9.58 -7.49 29.16
CA LYS A 37 -9.60 -8.50 28.07
C LYS A 37 -8.28 -8.53 27.29
N SER A 38 -7.86 -7.38 26.76
CA SER A 38 -6.63 -7.26 25.96
C SER A 38 -5.39 -7.49 26.82
N SER A 39 -5.42 -7.08 28.09
CA SER A 39 -4.33 -7.33 29.05
C SER A 39 -4.09 -8.83 29.28
N LEU A 40 -5.17 -9.62 29.36
CA LEU A 40 -5.07 -11.08 29.46
C LEU A 40 -4.67 -11.71 28.11
N ALA A 41 -5.37 -11.37 27.03
CA ALA A 41 -5.19 -12.01 25.72
C ALA A 41 -3.84 -11.65 25.07
N PHE A 42 -3.53 -10.36 24.96
CA PHE A 42 -2.39 -9.84 24.21
C PHE A 42 -1.17 -9.61 25.09
N ASP A 43 -1.33 -8.82 26.15
CA ASP A 43 -0.20 -8.36 26.96
C ASP A 43 0.35 -9.47 27.88
N THR A 44 -0.45 -10.51 28.15
CA THR A 44 -0.04 -11.69 28.93
C THR A 44 0.17 -12.93 28.07
N ILE A 45 -0.90 -13.52 27.52
CA ILE A 45 -0.85 -14.84 26.88
C ILE A 45 -0.06 -14.79 25.55
N TYR A 46 -0.41 -13.88 24.64
CA TYR A 46 0.30 -13.74 23.37
C TYR A 46 1.75 -13.30 23.58
N ALA A 47 1.98 -12.26 24.41
CA ALA A 47 3.31 -11.73 24.67
C ALA A 47 4.25 -12.83 25.19
N GLU A 48 3.79 -13.66 26.13
CA GLU A 48 4.59 -14.77 26.65
C GLU A 48 4.83 -15.87 25.61
N GLY A 49 3.86 -16.16 24.75
CA GLY A 49 4.00 -17.17 23.68
C GLY A 49 4.94 -16.77 22.57
N GLN A 50 4.87 -15.50 22.16
CA GLN A 50 5.82 -14.95 21.21
C GLN A 50 7.22 -14.91 21.81
N ARG A 51 7.38 -14.42 23.05
CA ARG A 51 8.67 -14.33 23.73
C ARG A 51 9.35 -15.70 23.84
N ARG A 52 8.67 -16.71 24.39
CA ARG A 52 9.22 -18.06 24.56
C ARG A 52 9.66 -18.69 23.24
N TYR A 53 8.91 -18.45 22.16
CA TYR A 53 9.28 -18.95 20.84
C TYR A 53 10.52 -18.23 20.28
N VAL A 54 10.57 -16.90 20.34
CA VAL A 54 11.69 -16.11 19.80
C VAL A 54 12.98 -16.33 20.61
N GLU A 55 12.90 -16.56 21.93
CA GLU A 55 14.04 -16.93 22.79
C GLU A 55 14.70 -18.26 22.39
N SER A 56 13.99 -19.09 21.64
CA SER A 56 14.51 -20.36 21.12
C SER A 56 15.22 -20.22 19.77
N LEU A 57 15.02 -19.10 19.03
CA LEU A 57 15.56 -18.93 17.68
C LEU A 57 17.09 -18.79 17.65
N SER A 58 17.67 -18.02 18.57
CA SER A 58 19.13 -17.87 18.68
C SER A 58 19.55 -17.35 20.05
N ALA A 59 20.82 -17.61 20.43
CA ALA A 59 21.42 -17.04 21.63
C ALA A 59 21.46 -15.50 21.59
N TYR A 60 21.65 -14.93 20.40
CA TYR A 60 21.60 -13.47 20.18
C TYR A 60 20.20 -12.92 20.47
N ALA A 61 19.15 -13.51 19.91
CA ALA A 61 17.77 -13.08 20.15
C ALA A 61 17.40 -13.15 21.65
N ARG A 62 17.89 -14.17 22.37
CA ARG A 62 17.69 -14.30 23.82
C ARG A 62 18.28 -13.12 24.60
N GLN A 63 19.51 -12.69 24.30
CA GLN A 63 20.13 -11.54 24.95
C GLN A 63 19.34 -10.24 24.72
N PHE A 64 18.75 -10.07 23.54
CA PHE A 64 17.91 -8.91 23.24
C PHE A 64 16.58 -8.95 23.99
N LEU A 65 15.95 -10.12 24.09
CA LEU A 65 14.69 -10.29 24.80
C LEU A 65 14.83 -10.16 26.32
N GLU A 66 16.02 -10.40 26.89
CA GLU A 66 16.29 -10.12 28.31
C GLU A 66 16.18 -8.62 28.67
N LEU A 67 16.32 -7.73 27.69
CA LEU A 67 16.10 -6.29 27.86
C LEU A 67 14.61 -5.92 27.89
N MET A 68 13.74 -6.82 27.43
CA MET A 68 12.30 -6.61 27.47
C MET A 68 11.73 -6.95 28.84
N GLN A 69 10.78 -6.14 29.28
CA GLN A 69 10.00 -6.45 30.47
C GLN A 69 9.13 -7.68 30.18
N LYS A 70 9.31 -8.73 31.00
CA LYS A 70 8.45 -9.92 30.94
C LYS A 70 7.05 -9.57 31.43
N PRO A 71 6.00 -10.19 30.88
CA PRO A 71 4.65 -10.06 31.42
C PRO A 71 4.61 -10.42 32.91
N ASP A 72 3.89 -9.64 33.71
CA ASP A 72 3.68 -9.90 35.13
C ASP A 72 2.67 -11.04 35.33
N VAL A 73 3.20 -12.25 35.43
CA VAL A 73 2.46 -13.50 35.64
C VAL A 73 3.32 -14.48 36.44
N ASP A 74 2.70 -15.27 37.32
CA ASP A 74 3.44 -16.26 38.12
C ASP A 74 3.90 -17.45 37.27
N ALA A 75 2.97 -18.03 36.52
CA ALA A 75 3.25 -19.13 35.62
C ALA A 75 2.23 -19.20 34.49
N ILE A 76 2.72 -19.60 33.30
CA ILE A 76 1.84 -20.04 32.21
C ILE A 76 2.35 -21.38 31.67
N GLU A 77 1.48 -22.38 31.68
CA GLU A 77 1.76 -23.74 31.24
C GLU A 77 0.89 -24.12 30.02
N GLY A 78 1.37 -25.08 29.22
CA GLY A 78 0.64 -25.59 28.06
C GLY A 78 0.59 -24.65 26.85
N LEU A 79 1.41 -23.60 26.84
CA LEU A 79 1.38 -22.54 25.85
C LEU A 79 2.08 -22.94 24.53
N SER A 80 1.44 -22.62 23.41
CA SER A 80 2.00 -22.79 22.05
C SER A 80 2.69 -21.51 21.57
N PRO A 81 3.54 -21.58 20.51
CA PRO A 81 3.95 -20.38 19.78
C PRO A 81 2.72 -19.56 19.38
N ALA A 82 2.75 -18.26 19.70
CA ALA A 82 1.59 -17.40 19.56
C ALA A 82 1.73 -16.41 18.40
N ILE A 83 0.63 -16.18 17.68
CA ILE A 83 0.53 -15.20 16.59
C ILE A 83 -0.66 -14.28 16.86
N SER A 84 -0.43 -12.97 16.92
CA SER A 84 -1.51 -11.98 17.06
C SER A 84 -2.04 -11.52 15.70
N ILE A 85 -3.35 -11.31 15.62
CA ILE A 85 -4.05 -10.71 14.48
C ILE A 85 -4.83 -9.49 14.97
N GLU A 86 -4.10 -8.39 15.15
CA GLU A 86 -4.61 -7.10 15.63
C GLU A 86 -4.88 -6.12 14.49
N GLN A 87 -5.63 -5.05 14.77
CA GLN A 87 -5.88 -3.93 13.85
C GLN A 87 -4.73 -2.94 13.72
N LYS A 88 -3.51 -3.31 14.14
CA LYS A 88 -2.34 -2.43 13.96
C LYS A 88 -2.20 -2.12 12.48
N THR A 89 -2.17 -0.82 12.17
CA THR A 89 -2.16 -0.32 10.80
C THR A 89 -1.09 -1.02 9.98
N THR A 90 -1.49 -1.58 8.84
CA THR A 90 -0.58 -2.12 7.83
C THR A 90 0.46 -1.09 7.45
N SER A 91 1.66 -1.58 7.09
CA SER A 91 2.74 -0.74 6.61
C SER A 91 2.23 0.20 5.52
N ARG A 92 2.37 1.52 5.74
CA ARG A 92 2.04 2.56 4.75
C ARG A 92 3.08 2.69 3.65
N ASN A 93 3.87 1.64 3.41
CA ASN A 93 4.84 1.64 2.34
C ASN A 93 4.08 1.71 1.00
N PRO A 94 4.30 2.74 0.16
CA PRO A 94 3.59 2.92 -1.11
C PRO A 94 3.81 1.76 -2.09
N ARG A 95 4.90 1.00 -1.91
CA ARG A 95 5.20 -0.19 -2.72
C ARG A 95 4.44 -1.44 -2.27
N SER A 96 3.80 -1.45 -1.11
CA SER A 96 3.04 -2.61 -0.64
C SER A 96 1.63 -2.62 -1.23
N THR A 97 1.21 -3.75 -1.79
CA THR A 97 -0.16 -3.99 -2.30
C THR A 97 -0.80 -5.19 -1.60
N VAL A 98 -2.10 -5.39 -1.79
CA VAL A 98 -2.80 -6.60 -1.34
C VAL A 98 -2.09 -7.86 -1.83
N GLY A 99 -1.68 -7.89 -3.11
CA GLY A 99 -0.97 -9.01 -3.72
C GLY A 99 0.39 -9.30 -3.08
N THR A 100 1.14 -8.28 -2.65
CA THR A 100 2.42 -8.50 -1.96
C THR A 100 2.24 -8.94 -0.51
N VAL A 101 1.27 -8.37 0.21
CA VAL A 101 0.98 -8.75 1.61
C VAL A 101 0.47 -10.19 1.71
N THR A 102 -0.26 -10.65 0.70
CA THR A 102 -0.81 -12.01 0.63
C THR A 102 0.14 -13.02 -0.02
N GLU A 103 1.32 -12.56 -0.49
CA GLU A 103 2.29 -13.30 -1.31
C GLU A 103 1.72 -13.88 -2.62
N ILE A 104 0.46 -13.61 -2.96
CA ILE A 104 -0.16 -14.05 -4.22
C ILE A 104 0.64 -13.49 -5.39
N TYR A 105 1.11 -12.23 -5.28
CA TYR A 105 1.92 -11.62 -6.33
C TYR A 105 3.23 -12.38 -6.58
N ASP A 106 3.85 -12.98 -5.56
CA ASP A 106 5.07 -13.77 -5.73
C ASP A 106 4.82 -15.07 -6.49
N TYR A 107 3.69 -15.74 -6.22
CA TYR A 107 3.26 -16.87 -7.04
C TYR A 107 2.88 -16.45 -8.46
N LEU A 108 2.28 -15.27 -8.66
CA LEU A 108 2.02 -14.73 -10.00
C LEU A 108 3.32 -14.49 -10.76
N ARG A 109 4.33 -13.89 -10.13
CA ARG A 109 5.66 -13.69 -10.73
C ARG A 109 6.27 -15.02 -11.17
N LEU A 110 6.15 -16.06 -10.33
CA LEU A 110 6.61 -17.40 -10.66
C LEU A 110 5.81 -18.02 -11.82
N LEU A 111 4.49 -17.88 -11.82
CA LEU A 111 3.61 -18.38 -12.89
C LEU A 111 3.95 -17.72 -14.23
N TYR A 112 3.99 -16.40 -14.27
CA TYR A 112 4.33 -15.63 -15.48
C TYR A 112 5.74 -15.92 -15.99
N ALA A 113 6.69 -16.18 -15.10
CA ALA A 113 8.03 -16.58 -15.53
C ALA A 113 8.10 -17.98 -16.13
N ARG A 114 7.27 -18.91 -15.66
CA ARG A 114 7.34 -20.33 -16.06
C ARG A 114 6.47 -20.71 -17.24
N VAL A 115 5.29 -20.10 -17.37
CA VAL A 115 4.33 -20.44 -18.43
C VAL A 115 3.92 -19.26 -19.31
N GLY A 116 4.36 -18.05 -18.95
CA GLY A 116 4.07 -16.84 -19.72
C GLY A 116 4.76 -16.84 -21.08
N ILE A 117 4.02 -16.39 -22.09
CA ILE A 117 4.52 -16.25 -23.46
C ILE A 117 4.81 -14.77 -23.68
N PRO A 118 6.04 -14.37 -24.03
CA PRO A 118 6.33 -13.00 -24.42
C PRO A 118 5.76 -12.70 -25.80
N TYR A 119 5.18 -11.52 -25.97
CA TYR A 119 4.66 -11.03 -27.24
C TYR A 119 5.40 -9.78 -27.67
N SER A 120 5.71 -9.65 -28.97
CA SER A 120 6.34 -8.43 -29.45
C SER A 120 5.38 -7.24 -29.35
N PRO A 121 5.79 -6.11 -28.73
CA PRO A 121 4.97 -4.90 -28.72
C PRO A 121 4.70 -4.33 -30.12
N ALA A 122 5.57 -4.62 -31.09
CA ALA A 122 5.48 -4.09 -32.46
C ALA A 122 4.60 -4.94 -33.38
N THR A 123 4.72 -6.28 -33.31
CA THR A 123 3.99 -7.19 -34.21
C THR A 123 2.80 -7.87 -33.55
N GLY A 124 2.74 -7.91 -32.22
CA GLY A 124 1.72 -8.64 -31.47
C GLY A 124 1.86 -10.18 -31.56
N LEU A 125 2.92 -10.69 -32.19
CA LEU A 125 3.17 -12.13 -32.33
C LEU A 125 3.98 -12.67 -31.15
N PRO A 126 3.81 -13.96 -30.80
CA PRO A 126 4.59 -14.59 -29.74
C PRO A 126 6.08 -14.65 -30.10
N ILE A 127 6.92 -14.43 -29.09
CA ILE A 127 8.36 -14.54 -29.17
C ILE A 127 8.74 -15.87 -28.51
N GLU A 128 9.42 -16.74 -29.24
CA GLU A 128 9.87 -18.03 -28.74
C GLU A 128 11.39 -18.11 -28.84
N ALA A 129 12.04 -18.52 -27.75
CA ALA A 129 13.43 -18.96 -27.79
C ALA A 129 13.44 -20.44 -28.21
N GLN A 130 14.25 -20.75 -29.22
CA GLN A 130 14.39 -22.10 -29.76
C GLN A 130 15.80 -22.62 -29.49
N SER A 131 15.90 -23.87 -29.07
CA SER A 131 17.19 -24.58 -29.04
C SER A 131 17.64 -24.90 -30.45
N VAL A 132 18.95 -25.06 -30.67
CA VAL A 132 19.51 -25.46 -31.98
C VAL A 132 18.82 -26.73 -32.49
N SER A 133 18.61 -27.72 -31.64
CA SER A 133 17.88 -28.95 -32.00
C SER A 133 16.47 -28.68 -32.53
N GLN A 134 15.70 -27.80 -31.87
CA GLN A 134 14.37 -27.42 -32.35
C GLN A 134 14.41 -26.65 -33.68
N MET A 135 15.43 -25.81 -33.90
CA MET A 135 15.62 -25.13 -35.18
C MET A 135 15.90 -26.15 -36.28
N VAL A 136 16.77 -27.14 -36.01
CA VAL A 136 17.08 -28.25 -36.92
C VAL A 136 15.82 -29.05 -37.24
N ASP A 137 15.07 -29.49 -36.22
CA ASP A 137 13.84 -30.27 -36.40
C ASP A 137 12.82 -29.54 -37.28
N ARG A 138 12.68 -28.22 -37.09
CA ARG A 138 11.76 -27.39 -37.87
C ARG A 138 12.18 -27.23 -39.33
N VAL A 139 13.49 -27.18 -39.62
CA VAL A 139 14.01 -27.20 -40.99
C VAL A 139 13.84 -28.58 -41.62
N MET A 140 14.08 -29.65 -40.86
CA MET A 140 13.91 -31.03 -41.33
C MET A 140 12.44 -31.40 -41.61
N ALA A 141 11.48 -30.68 -41.02
CA ALA A 141 10.05 -30.81 -41.31
C ALA A 141 9.62 -30.14 -42.64
N MET A 142 10.50 -29.38 -43.30
CA MET A 142 10.24 -28.80 -44.63
C MET A 142 10.26 -29.88 -45.72
N LYS A 143 9.73 -29.56 -46.91
CA LYS A 143 9.67 -30.50 -48.03
C LYS A 143 11.07 -30.97 -48.43
N GLU A 144 11.22 -32.28 -48.63
CA GLU A 144 12.47 -32.84 -49.12
C GLU A 144 12.84 -32.25 -50.49
N GLY A 145 14.11 -31.86 -50.64
CA GLY A 145 14.63 -31.16 -51.82
C GLY A 145 14.60 -29.63 -51.74
N THR A 146 13.98 -29.03 -50.72
CA THR A 146 14.01 -27.57 -50.52
C THR A 146 15.43 -27.06 -50.35
N ARG A 147 15.79 -26.00 -51.09
CA ARG A 147 17.12 -25.37 -51.06
C ARG A 147 17.09 -24.16 -50.14
N LEU A 148 17.90 -24.17 -49.09
CA LEU A 148 17.93 -23.11 -48.08
C LEU A 148 19.29 -22.41 -48.04
N TYR A 149 19.24 -21.09 -47.96
CA TYR A 149 20.34 -20.26 -47.49
C TYR A 149 20.17 -20.03 -45.99
N LEU A 150 21.13 -20.49 -45.19
CA LEU A 150 21.19 -20.14 -43.78
C LEU A 150 21.97 -18.83 -43.63
N LEU A 151 21.29 -17.79 -43.17
CA LEU A 151 21.80 -16.44 -43.06
C LEU A 151 21.95 -16.03 -41.58
N ALA A 152 23.02 -15.29 -41.28
CA ALA A 152 23.24 -14.65 -39.99
C ALA A 152 23.05 -13.12 -40.12
N PRO A 153 21.96 -12.54 -39.58
CA PRO A 153 21.69 -11.10 -39.69
C PRO A 153 22.56 -10.28 -38.73
N ILE A 154 23.76 -9.89 -39.17
CA ILE A 154 24.73 -9.17 -38.34
C ILE A 154 24.38 -7.69 -38.11
N ALA A 155 23.61 -7.08 -39.02
CA ALA A 155 23.09 -5.72 -38.85
C ALA A 155 21.69 -5.62 -39.46
N ARG A 156 20.76 -4.98 -38.75
CA ARG A 156 19.37 -4.75 -39.19
C ARG A 156 19.00 -3.29 -38.98
N GLY A 157 18.74 -2.56 -40.06
CA GLY A 157 18.28 -1.17 -40.05
C GLY A 157 19.23 -0.20 -39.33
N ARG A 158 20.53 -0.51 -39.28
CA ARG A 158 21.55 0.30 -38.60
C ARG A 158 22.35 1.13 -39.59
N LYS A 159 22.74 2.35 -39.19
CA LYS A 159 23.54 3.26 -40.02
C LYS A 159 25.02 2.93 -39.89
N GLY A 160 25.73 2.83 -41.00
CA GLY A 160 27.17 2.55 -40.99
C GLY A 160 27.73 2.16 -42.35
N GLU A 161 29.05 2.24 -42.47
CA GLU A 161 29.83 1.86 -43.66
C GLU A 161 30.19 0.35 -43.68
N TYR A 162 30.23 -0.30 -42.52
CA TYR A 162 30.48 -1.74 -42.31
C TYR A 162 31.69 -2.38 -43.02
N ARG A 163 32.64 -1.60 -43.55
CA ARG A 163 33.83 -2.12 -44.25
C ARG A 163 34.70 -3.01 -43.38
N LYS A 164 34.84 -2.68 -42.09
CA LYS A 164 35.69 -3.45 -41.16
C LYS A 164 35.07 -4.81 -40.87
N GLU A 165 33.75 -4.84 -40.70
CA GLU A 165 32.94 -6.02 -40.45
C GLU A 165 32.95 -6.96 -41.66
N LEU A 166 32.76 -6.44 -42.88
CA LEU A 166 32.86 -7.23 -44.12
C LEU A 166 34.27 -7.81 -44.33
N ALA A 167 35.33 -7.04 -44.03
CA ALA A 167 36.70 -7.53 -44.11
C ALA A 167 37.00 -8.63 -43.07
N ASP A 168 36.44 -8.52 -41.87
CA ASP A 168 36.58 -9.54 -40.83
C ASP A 168 35.87 -10.84 -41.20
N LEU A 169 34.67 -10.74 -41.78
CA LEU A 169 33.93 -11.89 -42.31
C LEU A 169 34.69 -12.60 -43.44
N ALA A 170 35.29 -11.84 -44.36
CA ALA A 170 36.14 -12.41 -45.41
C ALA A 170 37.35 -13.15 -44.82
N ARG A 171 38.01 -12.59 -43.79
CA ARG A 171 39.13 -13.24 -43.09
C ARG A 171 38.72 -14.54 -42.39
N ARG A 172 37.49 -14.59 -41.86
CA ARG A 172 36.90 -15.78 -41.25
C ARG A 172 36.43 -16.82 -42.27
N GLY A 173 36.56 -16.55 -43.57
CA GLY A 173 36.30 -17.49 -44.66
C GLY A 173 34.90 -17.43 -45.26
N PHE A 174 34.06 -16.47 -44.87
CA PHE A 174 32.75 -16.27 -45.51
C PHE A 174 32.94 -15.67 -46.90
N GLN A 175 32.14 -16.15 -47.87
CA GLN A 175 32.26 -15.72 -49.28
C GLN A 175 31.11 -14.85 -49.75
N ARG A 176 29.92 -14.97 -49.14
CA ARG A 176 28.70 -14.30 -49.59
C ARG A 176 28.02 -13.55 -48.47
N VAL A 177 27.46 -12.40 -48.82
CA VAL A 177 26.69 -11.54 -47.94
C VAL A 177 25.47 -11.02 -48.69
N ARG A 178 24.35 -10.87 -48.01
CA ARG A 178 23.16 -10.19 -48.51
C ARG A 178 23.17 -8.78 -47.92
N LEU A 179 23.15 -7.78 -48.80
CA LEU A 179 23.14 -6.37 -48.47
C LEU A 179 21.87 -5.75 -49.03
N ASP A 180 21.04 -5.18 -48.16
CA ASP A 180 19.77 -4.54 -48.51
C ASP A 180 18.91 -5.41 -49.47
N GLY A 181 18.84 -6.71 -49.16
CA GLY A 181 18.07 -7.72 -49.91
C GLY A 181 18.76 -8.31 -51.15
N LYS A 182 19.96 -7.86 -51.53
CA LYS A 182 20.71 -8.40 -52.69
C LYS A 182 21.93 -9.20 -52.26
N LEU A 183 22.10 -10.39 -52.84
CA LEU A 183 23.26 -11.26 -52.60
C LEU A 183 24.48 -10.76 -53.38
N HIS A 184 25.59 -10.59 -52.68
CA HIS A 184 26.89 -10.20 -53.19
C HIS A 184 27.98 -11.17 -52.72
N GLU A 185 29.01 -11.37 -53.53
CA GLU A 185 30.26 -11.92 -53.01
C GLU A 185 30.96 -10.84 -52.18
N ILE A 186 31.55 -11.21 -51.03
CA ILE A 186 32.12 -10.22 -50.10
C ILE A 186 33.23 -9.39 -50.76
N ALA A 187 33.97 -9.97 -51.70
CA ALA A 187 34.99 -9.27 -52.48
C ALA A 187 34.42 -8.21 -53.44
N GLU A 188 33.18 -8.38 -53.89
CA GLU A 188 32.48 -7.51 -54.84
C GLU A 188 31.36 -6.68 -54.17
N ALA A 189 31.31 -6.70 -52.84
CA ALA A 189 30.29 -5.99 -52.06
C ALA A 189 30.41 -4.46 -52.28
N PRO A 190 29.31 -3.76 -52.63
CA PRO A 190 29.33 -2.33 -52.82
C PRO A 190 29.67 -1.58 -51.52
N ALA A 191 30.30 -0.41 -51.63
CA ALA A 191 30.55 0.45 -50.48
C ALA A 191 29.24 1.05 -49.95
N LEU A 192 28.94 0.79 -48.67
CA LEU A 192 27.73 1.29 -48.01
C LEU A 192 27.92 2.74 -47.52
N ASP A 193 26.86 3.55 -47.60
CA ASP A 193 26.90 4.96 -47.17
C ASP A 193 26.53 5.07 -45.68
N LYS A 194 27.46 5.61 -44.90
CA LYS A 194 27.31 5.86 -43.45
C LYS A 194 26.05 6.62 -43.03
N LYS A 195 25.39 7.36 -43.95
CA LYS A 195 24.19 8.17 -43.65
C LYS A 195 22.89 7.36 -43.69
N PHE A 196 22.86 6.26 -44.44
CA PHE A 196 21.69 5.43 -44.66
C PHE A 196 21.70 4.20 -43.74
N LYS A 197 20.51 3.64 -43.50
CA LYS A 197 20.33 2.41 -42.74
C LYS A 197 20.51 1.24 -43.69
N HIS A 198 21.25 0.22 -43.25
CA HIS A 198 21.53 -0.96 -44.05
C HIS A 198 21.15 -2.25 -43.29
N ASP A 199 20.75 -3.26 -44.05
CA ASP A 199 20.52 -4.64 -43.61
C ASP A 199 21.63 -5.53 -44.17
N ILE A 200 22.30 -6.26 -43.29
CA ILE A 200 23.47 -7.08 -43.64
C ILE A 200 23.28 -8.48 -43.06
N GLU A 201 23.13 -9.47 -43.94
CA GLU A 201 23.07 -10.87 -43.54
C GLU A 201 24.16 -11.71 -44.22
N VAL A 202 24.94 -12.44 -43.44
CA VAL A 202 26.02 -13.29 -43.97
C VAL A 202 25.47 -14.65 -44.31
N VAL A 203 25.84 -15.19 -45.48
CA VAL A 203 25.48 -16.58 -45.82
C VAL A 203 26.43 -17.53 -45.08
N VAL A 204 25.90 -18.25 -44.10
CA VAL A 204 26.64 -19.20 -43.26
C VAL A 204 26.74 -20.56 -43.93
N ASP A 205 25.61 -21.08 -44.45
CA ASP A 205 25.61 -22.34 -45.20
C ASP A 205 24.55 -22.35 -46.31
N ARG A 206 24.73 -23.26 -47.26
CA ARG A 206 23.80 -23.57 -48.36
C ARG A 206 23.48 -25.05 -48.28
N VAL A 207 22.24 -25.36 -47.97
CA VAL A 207 21.81 -26.72 -47.67
C VAL A 207 20.60 -27.10 -48.51
N VAL A 208 20.48 -28.40 -48.78
CA VAL A 208 19.32 -28.99 -49.44
C VAL A 208 18.71 -29.97 -48.46
N VAL A 209 17.45 -29.75 -48.08
CA VAL A 209 16.75 -30.58 -47.08
C VAL A 209 16.68 -32.01 -47.59
N ARG A 210 17.33 -32.93 -46.87
CA ARG A 210 17.39 -34.37 -47.14
C ARG A 210 17.69 -35.11 -45.85
N ASP A 211 17.37 -36.38 -45.79
CA ASP A 211 17.65 -37.17 -44.59
C ASP A 211 19.16 -37.27 -44.30
N GLY A 212 19.53 -37.26 -43.01
CA GLY A 212 20.94 -37.24 -42.54
C GLY A 212 21.63 -35.87 -42.48
N LEU A 213 20.91 -34.76 -42.70
CA LEU A 213 21.47 -33.39 -42.66
C LEU A 213 21.56 -32.77 -41.24
N GLN A 214 20.99 -33.43 -40.23
CA GLN A 214 20.76 -32.88 -38.89
C GLN A 214 22.03 -32.30 -38.24
N THR A 215 23.14 -33.05 -38.24
CA THR A 215 24.40 -32.62 -37.61
C THR A 215 24.99 -31.38 -38.28
N ARG A 216 24.96 -31.33 -39.63
CA ARG A 216 25.47 -30.18 -40.38
C ARG A 216 24.60 -28.94 -40.16
N LEU A 217 23.29 -29.10 -40.09
CA LEU A 217 22.37 -28.00 -39.77
C LEU A 217 22.64 -27.46 -38.36
N ALA A 218 22.89 -28.33 -37.38
CA ALA A 218 23.21 -27.92 -36.01
C ALA A 218 24.46 -27.04 -35.96
N ASP A 219 25.57 -27.49 -36.57
CA ASP A 219 26.83 -26.71 -36.64
C ASP A 219 26.64 -25.36 -37.34
N SER A 220 25.81 -25.35 -38.40
CA SER A 220 25.52 -24.14 -39.17
C SER A 220 24.67 -23.16 -38.38
N PHE A 221 23.67 -23.65 -37.63
CA PHE A 221 22.87 -22.84 -36.71
C PHE A 221 23.73 -22.28 -35.57
N GLU A 222 24.60 -23.08 -34.94
CA GLU A 222 25.53 -22.59 -33.92
C GLU A 222 26.42 -21.45 -34.45
N THR A 223 26.95 -21.62 -35.66
CA THR A 223 27.77 -20.61 -36.33
C THR A 223 26.96 -19.34 -36.62
N ALA A 224 25.74 -19.47 -37.15
CA ALA A 224 24.87 -18.34 -37.47
C ALA A 224 24.46 -17.56 -36.22
N LEU A 225 24.05 -18.28 -35.16
CA LEU A 225 23.66 -17.70 -33.89
C LEU A 225 24.84 -16.97 -33.21
N ALA A 226 26.05 -17.54 -33.26
CA ALA A 226 27.24 -16.90 -32.71
C ALA A 226 27.63 -15.61 -33.46
N LEU A 227 27.35 -15.54 -34.76
CA LEU A 227 27.63 -14.36 -35.59
C LEU A 227 26.62 -13.22 -35.41
N ALA A 228 25.35 -13.56 -35.20
CA ALA A 228 24.24 -12.60 -35.18
C ALA A 228 23.54 -12.52 -33.81
N ASP A 229 24.31 -12.71 -32.73
CA ASP A 229 23.89 -12.59 -31.32
C ASP A 229 22.59 -13.35 -30.98
N GLY A 230 22.48 -14.59 -31.47
CA GLY A 230 21.36 -15.48 -31.20
C GLY A 230 20.21 -15.39 -32.21
N LEU A 231 20.46 -14.91 -33.44
CA LEU A 231 19.50 -14.93 -34.56
C LEU A 231 20.04 -15.71 -35.76
N ALA A 232 19.16 -16.39 -36.47
CA ALA A 232 19.45 -17.05 -37.74
C ALA A 232 18.23 -16.95 -38.66
N ILE A 233 18.42 -16.94 -39.97
CA ILE A 233 17.34 -16.90 -40.96
C ILE A 233 17.57 -18.05 -41.93
N ALA A 234 16.58 -18.91 -42.15
CA ALA A 234 16.57 -19.84 -43.28
C ALA A 234 15.72 -19.22 -44.40
N MET A 235 16.35 -18.92 -45.52
CA MET A 235 15.68 -18.38 -46.70
C MET A 235 15.61 -19.45 -47.79
N ASP A 236 14.41 -19.70 -48.32
CA ASP A 236 14.21 -20.56 -49.48
C ASP A 236 14.83 -19.91 -50.73
N ALA A 237 15.70 -20.65 -51.42
CA ALA A 237 16.43 -20.17 -52.59
C ALA A 237 15.54 -19.95 -53.82
N ASP A 238 14.40 -20.65 -53.90
CA ASP A 238 13.50 -20.63 -55.06
C ASP A 238 12.31 -19.68 -54.82
N SER A 239 11.75 -19.63 -53.61
CA SER A 239 10.60 -18.76 -53.26
C SER A 239 10.98 -17.45 -52.57
N SER A 240 12.22 -17.32 -52.07
CA SER A 240 12.65 -16.20 -51.21
C SER A 240 11.83 -16.06 -49.91
N GLU A 241 11.10 -17.10 -49.51
CA GLU A 241 10.38 -17.13 -48.24
C GLU A 241 11.36 -17.31 -47.08
N GLU A 242 11.18 -16.54 -46.01
CA GLU A 242 12.10 -16.49 -44.88
C GLU A 242 11.48 -17.06 -43.61
N THR A 243 12.22 -17.97 -42.97
CA THR A 243 11.93 -18.43 -41.62
C THR A 243 13.02 -17.92 -40.68
N VAL A 244 12.64 -17.04 -39.74
CA VAL A 244 13.58 -16.51 -38.75
C VAL A 244 13.56 -17.39 -37.49
N PHE A 245 14.75 -17.68 -36.98
CA PHE A 245 15.00 -18.43 -35.76
C PHE A 245 15.72 -17.53 -34.75
N SER A 246 15.42 -17.70 -33.46
CA SER A 246 16.17 -17.04 -32.39
C SER A 246 16.47 -17.99 -31.25
N ALA A 247 17.72 -17.99 -30.79
CA ALA A 247 18.15 -18.65 -29.57
C ALA A 247 17.90 -17.79 -28.32
N LYS A 248 17.52 -16.51 -28.51
CA LYS A 248 17.11 -15.58 -27.44
C LYS A 248 15.63 -15.23 -27.62
N PHE A 249 14.98 -14.64 -26.63
CA PHE A 249 13.61 -14.13 -26.80
C PHE A 249 13.63 -12.84 -27.62
N ALA A 250 13.85 -12.95 -28.94
CA ALA A 250 13.94 -11.82 -29.86
C ALA A 250 12.80 -11.81 -30.89
N CYS A 251 12.21 -10.64 -31.12
CA CYS A 251 11.29 -10.42 -32.23
C CYS A 251 12.06 -10.36 -33.56
N PRO A 252 11.71 -11.20 -34.55
CA PRO A 252 12.32 -11.19 -35.88
C PRO A 252 12.21 -9.85 -36.61
N VAL A 253 11.08 -9.15 -36.46
CA VAL A 253 10.72 -7.97 -37.25
C VAL A 253 11.21 -6.68 -36.60
N SER A 254 10.96 -6.49 -35.30
CA SER A 254 11.28 -5.23 -34.62
C SER A 254 12.66 -5.20 -33.97
N GLY A 255 13.33 -6.35 -33.86
CA GLY A 255 14.58 -6.48 -33.10
C GLY A 255 14.41 -6.29 -31.59
N PHE A 256 13.17 -6.24 -31.08
CA PHE A 256 12.87 -6.22 -29.66
C PHE A 256 13.34 -7.52 -29.01
N THR A 257 14.18 -7.43 -27.98
CA THR A 257 14.75 -8.57 -27.26
C THR A 257 14.35 -8.51 -25.80
N ILE A 258 13.96 -9.65 -25.26
CA ILE A 258 13.80 -9.85 -23.82
C ILE A 258 14.96 -10.73 -23.35
N GLU A 259 15.54 -10.38 -22.21
CA GLU A 259 16.46 -11.26 -21.48
C GLU A 259 15.72 -12.51 -20.96
N GLU A 260 16.41 -13.38 -20.23
CA GLU A 260 15.79 -14.57 -19.65
C GLU A 260 14.57 -14.20 -18.79
N ILE A 261 13.45 -14.91 -19.01
CA ILE A 261 12.20 -14.64 -18.29
C ILE A 261 12.30 -15.25 -16.88
N GLU A 262 12.72 -14.42 -15.94
CA GLU A 262 12.83 -14.79 -14.53
C GLU A 262 11.75 -14.11 -13.66
N PRO A 263 11.41 -14.66 -12.48
CA PRO A 263 10.44 -14.05 -11.57
C PRO A 263 10.78 -12.61 -11.13
N ARG A 264 12.06 -12.22 -11.16
CA ARG A 264 12.50 -10.85 -10.82
C ARG A 264 12.09 -9.80 -11.87
N LEU A 265 11.89 -10.20 -13.12
CA LEU A 265 11.40 -9.33 -14.19
C LEU A 265 10.00 -8.79 -13.88
N PHE A 266 9.20 -9.55 -13.14
CA PHE A 266 7.84 -9.19 -12.74
C PHE A 266 7.77 -8.52 -11.36
N SER A 267 8.90 -8.12 -10.78
CA SER A 267 8.92 -7.44 -9.48
C SER A 267 9.07 -5.94 -9.64
N PHE A 268 8.05 -5.16 -9.29
CA PHE A 268 8.15 -3.70 -9.21
C PHE A 268 8.99 -3.21 -8.02
N ASN A 269 9.36 -4.09 -7.08
CA ASN A 269 10.32 -3.79 -6.01
C ASN A 269 11.78 -3.97 -6.43
N ASN A 270 12.01 -4.47 -7.65
CA ASN A 270 13.35 -4.78 -8.14
C ASN A 270 13.63 -3.94 -9.41
N PRO A 271 14.76 -3.22 -9.51
CA PRO A 271 15.10 -2.42 -10.69
C PRO A 271 15.10 -3.18 -12.02
N PHE A 272 15.25 -4.51 -12.00
CA PHE A 272 15.13 -5.35 -13.18
C PHE A 272 13.73 -5.28 -13.81
N GLY A 273 12.68 -5.31 -12.98
CA GLY A 273 11.27 -5.30 -13.41
C GLY A 273 10.53 -3.98 -13.24
N ALA A 274 11.01 -3.10 -12.36
CA ALA A 274 10.37 -1.84 -12.02
C ALA A 274 10.37 -0.84 -13.18
N CYS A 275 9.25 -0.13 -13.36
CA CYS A 275 9.16 0.98 -14.31
C CYS A 275 10.21 2.06 -13.95
N PRO A 276 11.10 2.46 -14.88
CA PRO A 276 12.17 3.41 -14.58
C PRO A 276 11.67 4.84 -14.33
N ALA A 277 10.50 5.21 -14.85
CA ALA A 277 9.95 6.57 -14.70
C ALA A 277 9.45 6.84 -13.27
N CYS A 278 8.81 5.85 -12.65
CA CYS A 278 8.24 5.95 -11.30
C CYS A 278 8.92 5.05 -10.26
N ASP A 279 10.05 4.43 -10.61
CA ASP A 279 10.79 3.46 -9.78
C ASP A 279 9.89 2.38 -9.13
N GLY A 280 8.93 1.88 -9.92
CA GLY A 280 7.98 0.85 -9.48
C GLY A 280 6.85 1.32 -8.56
N LEU A 281 6.66 2.62 -8.35
CA LEU A 281 5.53 3.16 -7.57
C LEU A 281 4.20 3.05 -8.33
N GLY A 282 4.25 3.21 -9.66
CA GLY A 282 3.06 3.23 -10.53
C GLY A 282 2.30 4.54 -10.53
N VAL A 283 2.63 5.46 -9.61
CA VAL A 283 2.08 6.80 -9.54
C VAL A 283 3.17 7.84 -9.70
N GLU A 284 2.79 9.00 -10.20
CA GLU A 284 3.59 10.21 -10.24
C GLU A 284 2.88 11.28 -9.42
N THR A 285 3.66 12.11 -8.73
CA THR A 285 3.11 13.24 -7.97
C THR A 285 3.14 14.48 -8.84
N ALA A 286 1.97 15.04 -9.12
CA ALA A 286 1.83 16.27 -9.88
C ALA A 286 1.09 17.32 -9.04
N ILE A 287 1.39 18.60 -9.23
CA ILE A 287 0.66 19.67 -8.54
C ILE A 287 -0.72 19.84 -9.16
N ASP A 288 -1.76 19.81 -8.33
CA ASP A 288 -3.14 19.97 -8.76
C ASP A 288 -3.56 21.46 -8.75
N PRO A 289 -3.99 22.03 -9.88
CA PRO A 289 -4.52 23.39 -9.95
C PRO A 289 -5.68 23.67 -8.99
N GLU A 290 -6.55 22.70 -8.72
CA GLU A 290 -7.68 22.82 -7.80
C GLU A 290 -7.26 22.89 -6.34
N LEU A 291 -6.10 22.31 -5.98
CA LEU A 291 -5.51 22.47 -4.66
C LEU A 291 -4.81 23.82 -4.51
N VAL A 292 -4.24 24.34 -5.60
CA VAL A 292 -3.64 25.68 -5.65
C VAL A 292 -4.71 26.77 -5.53
N VAL A 293 -5.88 26.58 -6.15
CA VAL A 293 -7.02 27.50 -6.08
C VAL A 293 -8.26 26.77 -5.52
N PRO A 294 -8.35 26.63 -4.18
CA PRO A 294 -9.39 25.83 -3.55
C PRO A 294 -10.79 26.44 -3.63
N ASP A 295 -10.91 27.75 -3.73
CA ASP A 295 -12.20 28.45 -3.84
C ASP A 295 -12.20 29.38 -5.06
N PRO A 296 -12.81 28.96 -6.18
CA PRO A 296 -12.89 29.76 -7.40
C PRO A 296 -13.73 31.04 -7.26
N ASN A 297 -14.50 31.20 -6.19
CA ASN A 297 -15.33 32.39 -5.97
C ASN A 297 -14.56 33.51 -5.24
N ARG A 298 -13.39 33.21 -4.66
CA ARG A 298 -12.53 34.23 -4.06
C ARG A 298 -11.80 35.02 -5.13
N SER A 299 -11.59 36.30 -4.86
CA SER A 299 -10.72 37.15 -5.67
C SER A 299 -9.24 36.92 -5.36
N LEU A 300 -8.34 37.38 -6.25
CA LEU A 300 -6.90 37.30 -6.01
C LEU A 300 -6.49 38.06 -4.74
N ARG A 301 -7.15 39.20 -4.46
CA ARG A 301 -6.93 40.01 -3.27
C ARG A 301 -7.38 39.33 -1.97
N GLU A 302 -8.40 38.48 -2.06
CA GLU A 302 -8.87 37.63 -0.95
C GLU A 302 -8.09 36.30 -0.85
N SER A 303 -6.90 36.24 -1.47
CA SER A 303 -6.00 35.11 -1.43
C SER A 303 -6.59 33.83 -2.06
N ALA A 304 -7.12 33.94 -3.27
CA ALA A 304 -7.56 32.78 -4.06
C ALA A 304 -6.43 31.75 -4.29
N ILE A 305 -5.17 32.18 -4.37
CA ILE A 305 -4.00 31.31 -4.54
C ILE A 305 -3.48 30.85 -3.18
N ALA A 306 -3.84 29.63 -2.78
CA ALA A 306 -3.58 29.11 -1.44
C ALA A 306 -2.09 29.02 -1.04
N PRO A 307 -1.14 28.65 -1.93
CA PRO A 307 0.29 28.65 -1.59
C PRO A 307 0.83 30.03 -1.19
N TRP A 308 0.21 31.11 -1.66
CA TRP A 308 0.69 32.48 -1.45
C TRP A 308 -0.11 33.24 -0.37
N ALA A 309 -1.25 32.70 0.07
CA ALA A 309 -2.17 33.32 1.02
C ALA A 309 -1.56 33.68 2.39
N ASN A 310 -0.65 32.83 2.91
CA ASN A 310 -0.09 32.98 4.25
C ASN A 310 1.30 33.64 4.27
N SER A 311 1.76 34.16 3.14
CA SER A 311 3.06 34.84 3.06
C SER A 311 2.96 36.25 3.67
N SER A 312 3.80 36.54 4.68
CA SER A 312 3.96 37.89 5.22
C SER A 312 4.68 38.86 4.27
N SER A 313 5.28 38.33 3.19
CA SER A 313 5.98 39.15 2.20
C SER A 313 4.99 39.77 1.19
N PRO A 314 5.04 41.11 0.97
CA PRO A 314 4.25 41.80 -0.06
C PRO A 314 4.55 41.33 -1.49
N TYR A 315 5.67 40.61 -1.69
CA TYR A 315 6.17 40.17 -2.98
C TYR A 315 5.10 39.51 -3.86
N TYR A 316 4.41 38.48 -3.37
CA TYR A 316 3.44 37.73 -4.18
C TYR A 316 2.19 38.56 -4.53
N ALA A 317 1.71 39.39 -3.60
CA ALA A 317 0.59 40.28 -3.87
C ALA A 317 0.95 41.31 -4.96
N GLN A 318 2.15 41.88 -4.90
CA GLN A 318 2.67 42.81 -5.90
C GLN A 318 2.90 42.15 -7.27
N THR A 319 3.33 40.89 -7.29
CA THR A 319 3.41 40.09 -8.53
C THR A 319 2.02 39.94 -9.17
N LEU A 320 1.00 39.57 -8.38
CA LEU A 320 -0.37 39.42 -8.87
C LEU A 320 -0.95 40.75 -9.38
N ASP A 321 -0.73 41.85 -8.65
CA ASP A 321 -1.15 43.19 -9.10
C ASP A 321 -0.48 43.57 -10.43
N SER A 322 0.80 43.26 -10.59
CA SER A 322 1.55 43.53 -11.82
C SER A 322 1.04 42.70 -13.00
N LEU A 323 0.74 41.42 -12.76
CA LEU A 323 0.12 40.53 -13.76
C LEU A 323 -1.25 41.07 -14.19
N CYS A 324 -2.08 41.47 -13.24
CA CYS A 324 -3.40 42.04 -13.51
C CYS A 324 -3.33 43.35 -14.31
N ARG A 325 -2.36 44.22 -14.01
CA ARG A 325 -2.12 45.45 -14.78
C ARG A 325 -1.71 45.15 -16.23
N HIS A 326 -0.84 44.17 -16.45
CA HIS A 326 -0.37 43.78 -17.79
C HIS A 326 -1.52 43.24 -18.66
N PHE A 327 -2.34 42.34 -18.10
CA PHE A 327 -3.46 41.72 -18.82
C PHE A 327 -4.78 42.49 -18.72
N LYS A 328 -4.77 43.69 -18.12
CA LYS A 328 -5.94 44.57 -17.94
C LYS A 328 -7.11 43.89 -17.22
N CYS A 329 -6.84 43.16 -16.15
CA CYS A 329 -7.85 42.60 -15.25
C CYS A 329 -7.73 43.18 -13.83
N SER A 330 -8.71 42.92 -12.96
CA SER A 330 -8.71 43.38 -11.58
C SER A 330 -8.35 42.26 -10.60
N THR A 331 -7.59 42.57 -9.56
CA THR A 331 -7.30 41.64 -8.46
C THR A 331 -8.49 41.41 -7.53
N THR A 332 -9.55 42.22 -7.65
CA THR A 332 -10.81 42.05 -6.91
C THR A 332 -11.84 41.20 -7.64
N THR A 333 -11.58 40.79 -8.88
CA THR A 333 -12.46 39.90 -9.64
C THR A 333 -12.35 38.47 -9.11
N PRO A 334 -13.46 37.75 -8.88
CA PRO A 334 -13.45 36.34 -8.52
C PRO A 334 -12.64 35.50 -9.52
N TRP A 335 -11.89 34.50 -9.05
CA TRP A 335 -11.04 33.66 -9.90
C TRP A 335 -11.79 33.05 -11.09
N ARG A 336 -13.03 32.58 -10.88
CA ARG A 336 -13.86 31.99 -11.94
C ARG A 336 -14.18 32.95 -13.09
N GLU A 337 -14.28 34.25 -12.79
CA GLU A 337 -14.62 35.32 -13.74
C GLU A 337 -13.40 35.88 -14.47
N LEU A 338 -12.18 35.56 -14.04
CA LEU A 338 -10.96 35.96 -14.74
C LEU A 338 -10.89 35.32 -16.13
N PRO A 339 -10.38 36.05 -17.16
CA PRO A 339 -10.17 35.49 -18.49
C PRO A 339 -9.29 34.23 -18.42
N GLN A 340 -9.63 33.20 -19.20
CA GLN A 340 -8.90 31.93 -19.18
C GLN A 340 -7.40 32.10 -19.41
N LYS A 341 -7.00 32.94 -20.37
CA LYS A 341 -5.60 33.30 -20.62
C LYS A 341 -4.88 33.81 -19.36
N VAL A 342 -5.54 34.62 -18.52
CA VAL A 342 -4.94 35.15 -17.29
C VAL A 342 -4.77 34.05 -16.26
N ARG A 343 -5.76 33.17 -16.10
CA ARG A 343 -5.66 32.02 -15.19
C ARG A 343 -4.52 31.08 -15.59
N ASP A 344 -4.40 30.81 -16.89
CA ASP A 344 -3.34 29.96 -17.43
C ASP A 344 -1.97 30.58 -17.20
N VAL A 345 -1.81 31.90 -17.42
CA VAL A 345 -0.55 32.60 -17.15
C VAL A 345 -0.19 32.61 -15.66
N ILE A 346 -1.18 32.79 -14.77
CA ILE A 346 -0.93 32.73 -13.33
C ILE A 346 -0.47 31.33 -12.91
N LEU A 347 -1.11 30.27 -13.41
CA LEU A 347 -0.79 28.90 -13.02
C LEU A 347 0.51 28.39 -13.67
N TRP A 348 0.64 28.56 -14.98
CA TRP A 348 1.67 27.90 -15.82
C TRP A 348 2.74 28.85 -16.36
N GLY A 349 2.56 30.17 -16.18
CA GLY A 349 3.53 31.18 -16.58
C GLY A 349 3.22 31.85 -17.91
N SER A 350 3.98 32.88 -18.24
CA SER A 350 3.81 33.69 -19.46
C SER A 350 4.61 33.17 -20.66
N GLY A 351 5.27 32.02 -20.53
CA GLY A 351 6.13 31.45 -21.55
C GLY A 351 7.32 32.38 -21.84
N GLU A 352 7.39 32.89 -23.07
CA GLU A 352 8.42 33.86 -23.48
C GLU A 352 7.98 35.33 -23.32
N GLU A 353 6.69 35.59 -23.04
CA GLU A 353 6.16 36.96 -22.94
C GLU A 353 6.72 37.66 -21.68
N PRO A 354 7.52 38.74 -21.81
CA PRO A 354 8.09 39.43 -20.67
C PRO A 354 7.04 40.31 -19.99
N ILE A 355 6.98 40.23 -18.66
CA ILE A 355 6.03 41.00 -17.84
C ILE A 355 6.81 41.95 -16.95
N ARG A 356 6.41 43.23 -16.96
CA ARG A 356 6.97 44.25 -16.07
C ARG A 356 6.32 44.12 -14.69
N MET A 357 7.09 43.67 -13.72
CA MET A 357 6.68 43.50 -12.32
C MET A 357 7.34 44.57 -11.45
N HIS A 358 6.52 45.31 -10.70
CA HIS A 358 6.98 46.34 -9.77
C HIS A 358 6.97 45.80 -8.35
N TYR A 359 8.09 45.93 -7.63
CA TYR A 359 8.23 45.50 -6.25
C TYR A 359 8.60 46.69 -5.36
N ASP A 360 7.97 46.80 -4.20
CA ASP A 360 8.22 47.85 -3.21
C ASP A 360 8.16 47.26 -1.80
N ASP A 361 9.29 47.25 -1.09
CA ASP A 361 9.39 46.76 0.28
C ASP A 361 9.24 47.88 1.34
N GLY A 362 8.91 49.10 0.90
CA GLY A 362 8.79 50.29 1.75
C GLY A 362 10.11 51.04 1.98
N LEU A 363 11.26 50.46 1.61
CA LEU A 363 12.58 51.08 1.67
C LEU A 363 13.13 51.38 0.27
N ARG A 364 12.88 50.50 -0.71
CA ARG A 364 13.29 50.65 -2.12
C ARG A 364 12.28 50.01 -3.06
N GLY A 365 11.85 50.77 -4.08
CA GLY A 365 11.09 50.25 -5.21
C GLY A 365 12.00 49.88 -6.38
N TYR A 366 11.77 48.73 -7.02
CA TYR A 366 12.44 48.37 -8.27
C TYR A 366 11.49 47.69 -9.25
N ASP A 367 11.74 47.92 -10.54
CA ASP A 367 11.04 47.26 -11.64
C ASP A 367 11.88 46.11 -12.19
N MET A 368 11.24 44.98 -12.45
CA MET A 368 11.85 43.83 -13.09
C MET A 368 10.98 43.38 -14.26
N THR A 369 11.57 43.35 -15.46
CA THR A 369 10.91 42.85 -16.67
C THR A 369 11.47 41.48 -16.99
N LYS A 370 10.69 40.42 -16.73
CA LYS A 370 11.05 39.05 -17.06
C LYS A 370 9.80 38.21 -17.34
N PRO A 371 9.91 37.08 -18.05
CA PRO A 371 8.81 36.13 -18.12
C PRO A 371 8.43 35.64 -16.72
N PHE A 372 7.13 35.54 -16.48
CA PHE A 372 6.61 35.01 -15.23
C PHE A 372 6.60 33.48 -15.31
N GLU A 373 7.22 32.82 -14.34
CA GLU A 373 7.41 31.35 -14.38
C GLU A 373 6.11 30.57 -14.15
N GLY A 374 5.09 31.15 -13.51
CA GLY A 374 3.86 30.45 -13.11
C GLY A 374 3.93 29.91 -11.68
N VAL A 375 2.79 29.86 -10.99
CA VAL A 375 2.70 29.36 -9.62
C VAL A 375 3.06 27.86 -9.56
N ILE A 376 2.53 27.05 -10.47
CA ILE A 376 2.74 25.60 -10.48
C ILE A 376 4.20 25.27 -10.80
N ALA A 377 4.74 25.86 -11.86
CA ALA A 377 6.14 25.62 -12.25
C ALA A 377 7.12 26.10 -11.16
N ASN A 378 6.83 27.23 -10.48
CA ASN A 378 7.61 27.67 -9.31
C ASN A 378 7.60 26.60 -8.21
N MET A 379 6.43 26.06 -7.88
CA MET A 379 6.28 25.07 -6.82
C MET A 379 6.96 23.74 -7.19
N GLU A 380 6.81 23.24 -8.42
CA GLU A 380 7.47 22.02 -8.88
C GLU A 380 9.01 22.15 -8.82
N ARG A 381 9.53 23.27 -9.33
CA ARG A 381 10.96 23.57 -9.28
C ARG A 381 11.46 23.65 -7.84
N ARG A 382 10.77 24.41 -6.98
CA ARG A 382 11.13 24.53 -5.55
C ARG A 382 11.09 23.20 -4.83
N TRP A 383 10.11 22.34 -5.13
CA TRP A 383 10.04 21.01 -4.52
C TRP A 383 11.23 20.13 -4.93
N ARG A 384 11.64 20.18 -6.21
CA ARG A 384 12.81 19.43 -6.72
C ARG A 384 14.15 19.97 -6.17
N GLU A 385 14.31 21.29 -6.13
CA GLU A 385 15.58 21.94 -5.76
C GLU A 385 15.78 22.08 -4.25
N THR A 386 14.72 22.17 -3.46
CA THR A 386 14.84 22.40 -2.01
C THR A 386 15.30 21.14 -1.28
N GLU A 387 16.29 21.26 -0.40
CA GLU A 387 16.74 20.18 0.49
C GLU A 387 15.98 20.14 1.84
N SER A 388 15.26 21.22 2.19
CA SER A 388 14.46 21.30 3.42
C SER A 388 13.24 20.37 3.36
N SER A 389 13.19 19.40 4.28
CA SER A 389 12.07 18.47 4.45
C SER A 389 10.74 19.20 4.72
N TRP A 390 10.77 20.26 5.54
CA TRP A 390 9.59 21.05 5.87
C TRP A 390 8.99 21.74 4.64
N VAL A 391 9.83 22.32 3.78
CA VAL A 391 9.36 22.97 2.55
C VAL A 391 8.79 21.93 1.58
N ARG A 392 9.43 20.76 1.46
CA ARG A 392 8.89 19.66 0.65
C ARG A 392 7.53 19.21 1.16
N GLU A 393 7.38 19.04 2.47
CA GLU A 393 6.11 18.64 3.09
C GLU A 393 5.01 19.70 2.88
N GLU A 394 5.33 20.99 3.02
CA GLU A 394 4.40 22.10 2.73
C GLU A 394 3.94 22.10 1.26
N LEU A 395 4.87 21.90 0.31
CA LEU A 395 4.57 21.88 -1.12
C LEU A 395 3.84 20.60 -1.56
N SER A 396 4.15 19.45 -0.96
CA SER A 396 3.50 18.17 -1.24
C SER A 396 2.01 18.16 -0.87
N ARG A 397 1.54 19.09 -0.03
CA ARG A 397 0.10 19.28 0.25
C ARG A 397 -0.71 19.73 -0.97
N PHE A 398 -0.05 20.20 -2.02
CA PHE A 398 -0.67 20.61 -3.28
C PHE A 398 -0.47 19.58 -4.39
N GLN A 399 0.14 18.44 -4.07
CA GLN A 399 0.35 17.35 -5.02
C GLN A 399 -0.77 16.32 -4.90
N ILE A 400 -1.14 15.76 -6.05
CA ILE A 400 -1.97 14.57 -6.16
C ILE A 400 -1.15 13.44 -6.76
N GLU A 401 -1.56 12.21 -6.46
CA GLU A 401 -1.02 11.03 -7.11
C GLU A 401 -1.84 10.75 -8.37
N THR A 402 -1.18 10.77 -9.52
CA THR A 402 -1.75 10.36 -10.81
C THR A 402 -1.09 9.07 -11.29
N PRO A 403 -1.78 8.22 -12.07
CA PRO A 403 -1.14 7.06 -12.68
C PRO A 403 0.05 7.49 -13.55
N CYS A 404 1.20 6.83 -13.38
CA CYS A 404 2.41 7.10 -14.15
C CYS A 404 2.14 7.00 -15.65
N GLU A 405 2.56 7.99 -16.44
CA GLU A 405 2.28 8.04 -17.88
C GLU A 405 2.96 6.89 -18.65
N THR A 406 4.14 6.47 -18.18
CA THR A 406 4.95 5.44 -18.84
C THR A 406 4.37 4.04 -18.66
N CYS A 407 4.08 3.64 -17.42
CA CYS A 407 3.55 2.30 -17.13
C CYS A 407 2.03 2.28 -16.95
N LYS A 408 1.34 3.42 -17.01
CA LYS A 408 -0.12 3.55 -16.83
C LYS A 408 -0.63 2.91 -15.53
N GLY A 409 0.15 3.03 -14.45
CA GLY A 409 -0.17 2.41 -13.17
C GLY A 409 0.34 0.97 -12.99
N ALA A 410 0.87 0.32 -14.02
CA ALA A 410 1.27 -1.09 -13.97
C ALA A 410 2.53 -1.37 -13.15
N ARG A 411 3.29 -0.33 -12.75
CA ARG A 411 4.53 -0.39 -11.95
C ARG A 411 5.72 -1.12 -12.61
N LEU A 412 5.51 -1.75 -13.75
CA LEU A 412 6.48 -2.62 -14.41
C LEU A 412 7.02 -2.02 -15.71
N LYS A 413 8.15 -2.56 -16.17
CA LYS A 413 8.72 -2.25 -17.47
C LYS A 413 7.89 -2.80 -18.64
N PRO A 414 7.96 -2.20 -19.83
CA PRO A 414 7.31 -2.71 -21.04
C PRO A 414 7.66 -4.16 -21.37
N GLU A 415 8.90 -4.60 -21.10
CA GLU A 415 9.37 -5.97 -21.32
C GLU A 415 8.63 -6.98 -20.44
N ALA A 416 8.35 -6.63 -19.18
CA ALA A 416 7.55 -7.47 -18.29
C ALA A 416 6.08 -7.53 -18.74
N LEU A 417 5.54 -6.40 -19.22
CA LEU A 417 4.17 -6.30 -19.73
C LEU A 417 3.99 -6.93 -21.12
N ALA A 418 5.08 -7.29 -21.79
CA ALA A 418 5.04 -8.07 -23.02
C ALA A 418 4.69 -9.55 -22.75
N VAL A 419 4.94 -10.06 -21.54
CA VAL A 419 4.65 -11.46 -21.18
C VAL A 419 3.21 -11.63 -20.76
N ARG A 420 2.52 -12.59 -21.39
CA ARG A 420 1.09 -12.82 -21.22
C ARG A 420 0.79 -14.30 -20.96
N ILE A 421 -0.27 -14.52 -20.18
CA ILE A 421 -0.92 -15.83 -20.01
C ILE A 421 -2.40 -15.63 -20.36
N GLY A 422 -2.95 -16.46 -21.26
CA GLY A 422 -4.34 -16.31 -21.70
C GLY A 422 -4.66 -14.90 -22.24
N MET A 423 -3.69 -14.31 -22.97
CA MET A 423 -3.72 -12.94 -23.50
C MET A 423 -3.76 -11.81 -22.46
N LYS A 424 -3.48 -12.09 -21.19
CA LYS A 424 -3.43 -11.08 -20.12
C LYS A 424 -2.05 -10.97 -19.50
N THR A 425 -1.62 -9.73 -19.27
CA THR A 425 -0.40 -9.38 -18.54
C THR A 425 -0.58 -9.59 -17.03
N ILE A 426 0.53 -9.67 -16.30
CA ILE A 426 0.48 -9.77 -14.84
C ILE A 426 -0.29 -8.60 -14.22
N SER A 427 -0.10 -7.38 -14.73
CA SER A 427 -0.78 -6.18 -14.24
C SER A 427 -2.29 -6.25 -14.44
N GLU A 428 -2.76 -6.77 -15.58
CA GLU A 428 -4.18 -6.91 -15.84
C GLU A 428 -4.83 -7.97 -14.94
N THR A 429 -4.11 -9.04 -14.61
CA THR A 429 -4.61 -10.04 -13.66
C THR A 429 -4.64 -9.54 -12.23
N THR A 430 -3.73 -8.63 -11.85
CA THR A 430 -3.73 -8.03 -10.50
C THR A 430 -4.76 -6.92 -10.33
N ALA A 431 -5.15 -6.26 -11.43
CA ALA A 431 -6.18 -5.22 -11.42
C ALA A 431 -7.61 -5.79 -11.40
N MET A 432 -7.78 -7.11 -11.51
CA MET A 432 -9.08 -7.75 -11.32
C MET A 432 -9.46 -7.79 -9.84
N ASP A 433 -10.75 -7.67 -9.58
CA ASP A 433 -11.32 -8.04 -8.28
C ASP A 433 -10.99 -9.51 -7.97
N ILE A 434 -10.76 -9.84 -6.71
CA ILE A 434 -10.37 -11.19 -6.27
C ILE A 434 -11.36 -12.25 -6.74
N ALA A 435 -12.67 -11.97 -6.75
CA ALA A 435 -13.68 -12.86 -7.31
C ALA A 435 -13.41 -13.19 -8.80
N ALA A 436 -13.12 -12.16 -9.60
CA ALA A 436 -12.86 -12.28 -11.02
C ALA A 436 -11.52 -12.97 -11.28
N ALA A 437 -10.48 -12.64 -10.49
CA ALA A 437 -9.19 -13.30 -10.54
C ALA A 437 -9.33 -14.80 -10.22
N ARG A 438 -10.06 -15.17 -9.16
CA ARG A 438 -10.32 -16.58 -8.78
C ARG A 438 -10.99 -17.35 -9.90
N ALA A 439 -12.04 -16.78 -10.51
CA ALA A 439 -12.71 -17.41 -11.64
C ALA A 439 -11.77 -17.59 -12.85
N TRP A 440 -10.93 -16.58 -13.12
CA TRP A 440 -9.99 -16.60 -14.23
C TRP A 440 -8.87 -17.64 -14.05
N PHE A 441 -8.22 -17.67 -12.87
CA PHE A 441 -7.17 -18.66 -12.55
C PHE A 441 -7.73 -20.08 -12.42
N GLY A 442 -8.97 -20.24 -11.97
CA GLY A 442 -9.66 -21.53 -11.94
C GLY A 442 -9.93 -22.11 -13.33
N ALA A 443 -10.27 -21.26 -14.31
CA ALA A 443 -10.51 -21.65 -15.70
C ALA A 443 -9.25 -21.67 -16.58
N LEU A 444 -8.09 -21.29 -16.02
CA LEU A 444 -6.84 -21.19 -16.77
C LEU A 444 -6.30 -22.53 -17.29
N PRO A 445 -6.41 -23.66 -16.56
CA PRO A 445 -5.90 -24.95 -17.04
C PRO A 445 -6.44 -25.36 -18.41
N ASP A 446 -7.69 -25.01 -18.74
CA ASP A 446 -8.33 -25.31 -20.03
C ASP A 446 -7.69 -24.56 -21.22
N ARG A 447 -6.90 -23.52 -20.94
CA ARG A 447 -6.25 -22.65 -21.93
C ARG A 447 -4.74 -22.90 -22.04
N LEU A 448 -4.19 -23.76 -21.19
CA LEU A 448 -2.78 -24.10 -21.15
C LEU A 448 -2.54 -25.42 -21.88
N THR A 449 -1.36 -25.56 -22.48
CA THR A 449 -0.89 -26.84 -23.02
C THR A 449 -0.63 -27.84 -21.88
N ASP A 450 -0.60 -29.15 -22.18
CA ASP A 450 -0.33 -30.19 -21.17
C ASP A 450 0.99 -29.95 -20.41
N LYS A 451 2.04 -29.55 -21.13
CA LYS A 451 3.35 -29.19 -20.54
C LYS A 451 3.25 -27.97 -19.62
N GLN A 452 2.52 -26.94 -20.03
CA GLN A 452 2.31 -25.76 -19.18
C GLN A 452 1.49 -26.12 -17.94
N ASN A 453 0.46 -26.96 -18.09
CA ASN A 453 -0.35 -27.45 -16.98
C ASN A 453 0.47 -28.25 -15.97
N GLU A 454 1.38 -29.11 -16.42
CA GLU A 454 2.27 -29.87 -15.55
C GLU A 454 3.13 -28.94 -14.67
N ILE A 455 3.70 -27.89 -15.27
CA ILE A 455 4.54 -26.90 -14.57
C ILE A 455 3.68 -26.01 -13.65
N ALA A 456 2.53 -25.53 -14.14
CA ALA A 456 1.69 -24.56 -13.45
C ALA A 456 0.84 -25.17 -12.33
N ARG A 457 0.57 -26.48 -12.33
CA ARG A 457 -0.39 -27.14 -11.42
C ARG A 457 -0.19 -26.78 -9.95
N ARG A 458 1.04 -26.84 -9.45
CA ARG A 458 1.33 -26.51 -8.04
C ARG A 458 1.17 -25.01 -7.77
N ILE A 459 1.62 -24.16 -8.69
CA ILE A 459 1.56 -22.71 -8.56
C ILE A 459 0.11 -22.22 -8.59
N LEU A 460 -0.69 -22.73 -9.53
CA LEU A 460 -2.11 -22.41 -9.66
C LEU A 460 -2.92 -22.88 -8.46
N ARG A 461 -2.58 -24.02 -7.85
CA ARG A 461 -3.21 -24.46 -6.61
C ARG A 461 -2.98 -23.42 -5.50
N GLU A 462 -1.74 -23.00 -5.26
CA GLU A 462 -1.44 -22.00 -4.23
C GLU A 462 -2.12 -20.65 -4.50
N ILE A 463 -2.18 -20.21 -5.76
CA ILE A 463 -2.90 -18.98 -6.14
C ILE A 463 -4.40 -19.11 -5.86
N ASN A 464 -5.03 -20.19 -6.33
CA ASN A 464 -6.46 -20.40 -6.17
C ASN A 464 -6.87 -20.59 -4.70
N ASP A 465 -6.05 -21.29 -3.91
CA ASP A 465 -6.29 -21.49 -2.47
C ASP A 465 -6.23 -20.14 -1.74
N ARG A 466 -5.20 -19.32 -2.00
CA ARG A 466 -5.05 -17.98 -1.38
C ARG A 466 -6.14 -17.00 -1.81
N LEU A 467 -6.52 -16.99 -3.09
CA LEU A 467 -7.69 -16.23 -3.55
C LEU A 467 -8.99 -16.73 -2.90
N GLY A 468 -9.11 -18.05 -2.70
CA GLY A 468 -10.20 -18.67 -1.96
C GLY A 468 -10.27 -18.17 -0.52
N PHE A 469 -9.15 -18.14 0.21
CA PHE A 469 -9.13 -17.64 1.59
C PHE A 469 -9.51 -16.16 1.69
N LEU A 470 -9.10 -15.33 0.73
CA LEU A 470 -9.49 -13.91 0.68
C LEU A 470 -10.99 -13.75 0.42
N ASP A 471 -11.57 -14.58 -0.44
CA ASP A 471 -13.01 -14.63 -0.65
C ASP A 471 -13.73 -15.11 0.62
N ASP A 472 -13.26 -16.18 1.26
CA ASP A 472 -13.85 -16.73 2.50
C ASP A 472 -13.97 -15.68 3.62
N VAL A 473 -13.01 -14.75 3.73
CA VAL A 473 -13.05 -13.63 4.69
C VAL A 473 -13.79 -12.38 4.18
N GLY A 474 -14.48 -12.44 3.04
CA GLY A 474 -15.32 -11.34 2.53
C GLY A 474 -14.54 -10.20 1.87
N LEU A 475 -13.37 -10.48 1.26
CA LEU A 475 -12.54 -9.50 0.57
C LEU A 475 -12.57 -9.65 -0.95
N GLU A 476 -13.57 -10.34 -1.49
CA GLU A 476 -13.68 -10.67 -2.91
C GLU A 476 -13.79 -9.45 -3.85
N TYR A 477 -14.15 -8.28 -3.30
CA TYR A 477 -14.29 -7.00 -3.98
C TYR A 477 -12.98 -6.20 -4.12
N LEU A 478 -11.91 -6.64 -3.46
CA LEU A 478 -10.60 -5.99 -3.56
C LEU A 478 -9.85 -6.46 -4.79
N THR A 479 -8.98 -5.59 -5.31
CA THR A 479 -8.00 -5.96 -6.32
C THR A 479 -6.65 -6.30 -5.67
N LEU A 480 -5.81 -7.09 -6.34
CA LEU A 480 -4.48 -7.45 -5.84
C LEU A 480 -3.47 -6.28 -5.96
N ASP A 481 -3.72 -5.32 -6.84
CA ASP A 481 -2.91 -4.12 -7.03
C ASP A 481 -3.27 -2.96 -6.07
N ARG A 482 -4.37 -3.07 -5.32
CA ARG A 482 -4.76 -2.06 -4.30
C ARG A 482 -3.63 -1.86 -3.30
N ALA A 483 -3.26 -0.61 -3.07
CA ALA A 483 -2.21 -0.25 -2.13
C ALA A 483 -2.58 -0.65 -0.69
N ALA A 484 -1.66 -1.30 0.02
CA ALA A 484 -1.91 -1.80 1.38
C ALA A 484 -2.16 -0.67 2.41
N GLY A 485 -1.69 0.54 2.11
CA GLY A 485 -1.92 1.73 2.93
C GLY A 485 -3.33 2.33 2.83
N THR A 486 -4.15 1.93 1.83
CA THR A 486 -5.52 2.42 1.65
C THR A 486 -6.58 1.46 2.21
N LEU A 487 -6.14 0.39 2.85
CA LEU A 487 -7.01 -0.59 3.50
C LEU A 487 -7.47 -0.06 4.87
N SER A 488 -8.74 -0.30 5.18
CA SER A 488 -9.27 -0.11 6.54
C SER A 488 -8.65 -1.11 7.52
N GLY A 489 -8.70 -0.80 8.83
CA GLY A 489 -8.20 -1.71 9.87
C GLY A 489 -8.79 -3.13 9.76
N GLY A 490 -10.11 -3.24 9.54
CA GLY A 490 -10.78 -4.52 9.34
C GLY A 490 -10.39 -5.23 8.04
N GLU A 491 -10.19 -4.52 6.92
CA GLU A 491 -9.68 -5.14 5.67
C GLU A 491 -8.27 -5.71 5.89
N SER A 492 -7.36 -4.92 6.47
CA SER A 492 -5.99 -5.35 6.78
C SER A 492 -5.94 -6.55 7.73
N GLN A 493 -6.81 -6.55 8.74
CA GLN A 493 -6.93 -7.67 9.68
C GLN A 493 -7.40 -8.95 8.97
N ARG A 494 -8.42 -8.85 8.12
CA ARG A 494 -8.94 -9.99 7.36
C ARG A 494 -7.96 -10.52 6.32
N ILE A 495 -7.17 -9.66 5.67
CA ILE A 495 -6.05 -10.09 4.80
C ILE A 495 -5.04 -10.91 5.60
N ARG A 496 -4.68 -10.45 6.81
CA ARG A 496 -3.75 -11.17 7.67
C ARG A 496 -4.32 -12.51 8.10
N LEU A 497 -5.60 -12.57 8.45
CA LEU A 497 -6.30 -13.83 8.75
C LEU A 497 -6.26 -14.82 7.58
N ALA A 498 -6.59 -14.39 6.37
CA ALA A 498 -6.54 -15.22 5.17
C ALA A 498 -5.11 -15.74 4.90
N SER A 499 -4.09 -14.89 5.06
CA SER A 499 -2.68 -15.27 4.95
C SER A 499 -2.28 -16.33 5.99
N GLN A 500 -2.75 -16.20 7.24
CA GLN A 500 -2.47 -17.19 8.28
C GLN A 500 -3.13 -18.54 8.00
N ILE A 501 -4.33 -18.57 7.45
CA ILE A 501 -4.99 -19.82 7.06
C ILE A 501 -4.23 -20.51 5.93
N GLY A 502 -3.77 -19.73 4.95
CA GLY A 502 -2.96 -20.24 3.85
C GLY A 502 -1.58 -20.76 4.26
N SER A 503 -1.07 -20.39 5.43
CA SER A 503 0.21 -20.90 5.93
C SER A 503 0.17 -22.39 6.32
N GLY A 504 -1.02 -22.94 6.58
CA GLY A 504 -1.20 -24.35 6.95
C GLY A 504 -0.53 -24.74 8.27
N LEU A 505 -0.23 -23.78 9.15
CA LEU A 505 0.38 -24.04 10.44
C LEU A 505 -0.57 -24.81 11.37
N THR A 506 0.01 -25.69 12.18
CA THR A 506 -0.70 -26.52 13.17
C THR A 506 -0.02 -26.39 14.53
N GLY A 507 -0.77 -26.55 15.62
CA GLY A 507 -0.27 -26.42 16.99
C GLY A 507 0.02 -24.97 17.42
N VAL A 508 -0.42 -23.97 16.65
CA VAL A 508 -0.24 -22.54 16.92
C VAL A 508 -1.37 -22.00 17.81
N LEU A 509 -1.04 -20.99 18.62
CA LEU A 509 -2.02 -20.19 19.35
C LEU A 509 -2.27 -18.87 18.59
N TYR A 510 -3.47 -18.72 18.03
CA TYR A 510 -3.88 -17.47 17.38
C TYR A 510 -4.64 -16.60 18.38
N VAL A 511 -4.26 -15.32 18.48
CA VAL A 511 -4.95 -14.34 19.34
C VAL A 511 -5.47 -13.18 18.47
N LEU A 512 -6.78 -13.00 18.42
CA LEU A 512 -7.46 -12.06 17.52
C LEU A 512 -8.20 -10.96 18.30
N ASP A 513 -8.13 -9.74 17.80
CA ASP A 513 -8.71 -8.54 18.43
C ASP A 513 -9.94 -8.08 17.65
N GLU A 514 -11.14 -8.40 18.11
CA GLU A 514 -12.43 -7.98 17.52
C GLU A 514 -12.49 -8.12 15.98
N PRO A 515 -12.30 -9.33 15.42
CA PRO A 515 -12.26 -9.55 13.97
C PRO A 515 -13.58 -9.23 13.25
N SER A 516 -14.69 -9.06 13.97
CA SER A 516 -15.98 -8.62 13.42
C SER A 516 -16.02 -7.11 13.08
N ILE A 517 -15.04 -6.31 13.52
CA ILE A 517 -15.02 -4.86 13.26
C ILE A 517 -14.99 -4.58 11.75
N GLY A 518 -15.85 -3.64 11.33
CA GLY A 518 -15.94 -3.22 9.93
C GLY A 518 -16.38 -4.36 9.01
N LEU A 519 -17.04 -5.39 9.56
CA LEU A 519 -17.72 -6.44 8.83
C LEU A 519 -19.23 -6.24 8.97
N HIS A 520 -19.97 -6.57 7.92
CA HIS A 520 -21.43 -6.52 7.96
C HIS A 520 -21.97 -7.81 8.59
N GLN A 521 -23.09 -7.76 9.32
CA GLN A 521 -23.65 -8.94 10.02
C GLN A 521 -23.83 -10.15 9.09
N ARG A 522 -24.22 -9.90 7.84
CA ARG A 522 -24.33 -10.94 6.79
C ARG A 522 -23.04 -11.77 6.64
N ASP A 523 -21.88 -11.12 6.69
CA ASP A 523 -20.60 -11.74 6.42
C ASP A 523 -19.95 -12.30 7.71
N ASN A 524 -20.53 -12.01 8.88
CA ASN A 524 -20.05 -12.49 10.18
C ASN A 524 -20.05 -14.03 10.26
N ALA A 525 -21.07 -14.68 9.70
CA ALA A 525 -21.13 -16.14 9.64
C ALA A 525 -19.93 -16.77 8.89
N ARG A 526 -19.49 -16.14 7.79
CA ARG A 526 -18.32 -16.59 7.01
C ARG A 526 -17.03 -16.45 7.82
N LEU A 527 -16.88 -15.34 8.55
CA LEU A 527 -15.76 -15.15 9.47
C LEU A 527 -15.71 -16.23 10.54
N LEU A 528 -16.84 -16.53 11.18
CA LEU A 528 -16.91 -17.57 12.22
C LEU A 528 -16.58 -18.97 11.69
N GLU A 529 -17.05 -19.31 10.49
CA GLU A 529 -16.66 -20.56 9.81
C GLU A 529 -15.15 -20.62 9.56
N THR A 530 -14.59 -19.50 9.14
CA THR A 530 -13.15 -19.35 8.90
C THR A 530 -12.33 -19.54 10.19
N LEU A 531 -12.79 -18.98 11.32
CA LEU A 531 -12.15 -19.18 12.63
C LEU A 531 -12.24 -20.62 13.12
N ARG A 532 -13.38 -21.28 12.90
CA ARG A 532 -13.55 -22.72 13.20
C ARG A 532 -12.60 -23.57 12.35
N ARG A 533 -12.47 -23.27 11.07
CA ARG A 533 -11.51 -23.95 10.19
C ARG A 533 -10.07 -23.79 10.70
N LEU A 534 -9.69 -22.59 11.14
CA LEU A 534 -8.37 -22.33 11.71
C LEU A 534 -8.13 -23.20 12.97
N ARG A 535 -9.13 -23.32 13.85
CA ARG A 535 -9.13 -24.23 15.00
C ARG A 535 -9.02 -25.69 14.55
N ASP A 536 -9.86 -26.13 13.61
CA ASP A 536 -9.97 -27.52 13.16
C ASP A 536 -8.72 -28.04 12.43
N LEU A 537 -7.84 -27.13 11.98
CA LEU A 537 -6.47 -27.47 11.54
C LEU A 537 -5.55 -27.94 12.67
N GLY A 538 -6.03 -27.96 13.92
CA GLY A 538 -5.25 -28.34 15.11
C GLY A 538 -4.59 -27.13 15.78
N ASN A 539 -5.24 -25.97 15.75
CA ASN A 539 -4.78 -24.75 16.41
C ASN A 539 -5.74 -24.35 17.54
N THR A 540 -5.24 -23.53 18.47
CA THR A 540 -6.08 -22.88 19.47
C THR A 540 -6.32 -21.43 19.08
N VAL A 541 -7.57 -20.97 19.14
CA VAL A 541 -7.95 -19.62 18.70
C VAL A 541 -8.56 -18.88 19.87
N ILE A 542 -7.92 -17.81 20.33
CA ILE A 542 -8.44 -16.89 21.35
C ILE A 542 -8.90 -15.63 20.63
N VAL A 543 -10.16 -15.24 20.83
CA VAL A 543 -10.75 -14.05 20.21
C VAL A 543 -11.27 -13.12 21.29
N VAL A 544 -10.87 -11.86 21.27
CA VAL A 544 -11.52 -10.81 22.06
C VAL A 544 -12.73 -10.31 21.26
N GLU A 545 -13.95 -10.48 21.77
CA GLU A 545 -15.17 -10.16 21.02
C GLU A 545 -16.33 -9.68 21.90
N HIS A 546 -17.24 -8.96 21.22
CA HIS A 546 -18.49 -8.43 21.75
C HIS A 546 -19.71 -8.84 20.92
N ASP A 547 -19.50 -9.39 19.72
CA ASP A 547 -20.57 -9.88 18.86
C ASP A 547 -21.29 -11.11 19.46
N GLU A 548 -22.61 -11.10 19.38
CA GLU A 548 -23.46 -12.13 19.96
C GLU A 548 -23.26 -13.49 19.26
N ASP A 549 -23.17 -13.52 17.93
CA ASP A 549 -23.00 -14.76 17.17
C ASP A 549 -21.63 -15.39 17.46
N ALA A 550 -20.59 -14.57 17.58
CA ALA A 550 -19.25 -15.01 17.98
C ALA A 550 -19.24 -15.63 19.38
N ILE A 551 -19.85 -14.96 20.37
CA ILE A 551 -19.92 -15.44 21.74
C ILE A 551 -20.71 -16.76 21.82
N ARG A 552 -21.85 -16.85 21.13
CA ARG A 552 -22.69 -18.06 21.13
C ARG A 552 -22.03 -19.25 20.43
N SER A 553 -21.18 -18.99 19.45
CA SER A 553 -20.50 -20.02 18.65
C SER A 553 -19.18 -20.52 19.23
N ALA A 554 -18.70 -19.90 20.31
CA ALA A 554 -17.46 -20.27 20.98
C ALA A 554 -17.56 -21.66 21.63
N ASP A 555 -16.44 -22.39 21.65
CA ASP A 555 -16.33 -23.63 22.42
C ASP A 555 -16.17 -23.32 23.91
N TRP A 556 -15.49 -22.21 24.21
CA TRP A 556 -15.25 -21.71 25.56
C TRP A 556 -15.38 -20.19 25.61
N LEU A 557 -15.94 -19.67 26.70
CA LEU A 557 -16.18 -18.26 26.94
C LEU A 557 -15.56 -17.85 28.28
N VAL A 558 -14.84 -16.74 28.28
CA VAL A 558 -14.29 -16.08 29.47
C VAL A 558 -14.84 -14.66 29.54
N ASP A 559 -15.56 -14.35 30.60
CA ASP A 559 -16.12 -13.01 30.83
C ASP A 559 -15.26 -12.25 31.85
N MET A 560 -14.81 -11.05 31.46
CA MET A 560 -13.87 -10.22 32.21
C MET A 560 -14.58 -9.04 32.90
N GLY A 561 -14.31 -8.92 34.20
CA GLY A 561 -14.74 -7.87 35.12
C GLY A 561 -16.23 -7.91 35.44
N PRO A 562 -16.67 -7.31 36.56
CA PRO A 562 -17.96 -6.66 36.59
C PRO A 562 -17.87 -5.21 36.07
N GLY A 563 -16.66 -4.61 35.99
CA GLY A 563 -16.44 -3.21 35.63
C GLY A 563 -15.19 -2.96 34.78
N ALA A 564 -14.83 -1.69 34.62
CA ALA A 564 -13.66 -1.22 33.86
C ALA A 564 -12.56 -0.65 34.77
N GLY A 565 -11.31 -0.67 34.30
CA GLY A 565 -10.16 -0.12 35.03
C GLY A 565 -9.94 -0.85 36.36
N ILE A 566 -9.83 -0.10 37.46
CA ILE A 566 -9.64 -0.67 38.80
C ILE A 566 -10.80 -1.57 39.28
N HIS A 567 -11.98 -1.43 38.66
CA HIS A 567 -13.16 -2.26 38.96
C HIS A 567 -13.28 -3.49 38.05
N GLY A 568 -12.38 -3.62 37.07
CA GLY A 568 -12.26 -4.78 36.18
C GLY A 568 -11.24 -5.78 36.70
N GLY A 569 -10.57 -6.46 35.78
CA GLY A 569 -9.38 -7.27 36.07
C GLY A 569 -9.65 -8.60 36.77
N HIS A 570 -10.90 -9.08 36.78
CA HIS A 570 -11.29 -10.35 37.37
C HIS A 570 -11.98 -11.23 36.32
N VAL A 571 -11.88 -12.55 36.43
CA VAL A 571 -12.72 -13.46 35.63
C VAL A 571 -14.03 -13.68 36.39
N VAL A 572 -15.15 -13.19 35.85
CA VAL A 572 -16.47 -13.31 36.52
C VAL A 572 -17.21 -14.59 36.16
N ALA A 573 -16.94 -15.12 34.97
CA ALA A 573 -17.51 -16.36 34.46
C ALA A 573 -16.53 -16.99 33.46
N ALA A 574 -16.39 -18.32 33.52
CA ALA A 574 -15.63 -19.09 32.53
C ALA A 574 -16.28 -20.46 32.31
N GLY A 575 -16.45 -20.87 31.06
CA GLY A 575 -17.13 -22.12 30.72
C GLY A 575 -17.58 -22.17 29.28
N THR A 576 -18.42 -23.15 28.95
CA THR A 576 -19.17 -23.11 27.69
C THR A 576 -20.13 -21.91 27.68
N PRO A 577 -20.50 -21.34 26.50
CA PRO A 577 -21.45 -20.24 26.43
C PRO A 577 -22.77 -20.53 27.17
N ALA A 578 -23.28 -21.75 27.04
CA ALA A 578 -24.47 -22.21 27.76
C ALA A 578 -24.31 -22.14 29.29
N ARG A 579 -23.14 -22.51 29.83
CA ARG A 579 -22.86 -22.42 31.27
C ARG A 579 -22.76 -20.96 31.72
N VAL A 580 -22.06 -20.11 30.97
CA VAL A 580 -21.92 -18.69 31.32
C VAL A 580 -23.27 -17.98 31.29
N MET A 581 -24.16 -18.31 30.34
CA MET A 581 -25.52 -17.75 30.28
C MET A 581 -26.38 -18.08 31.51
N THR A 582 -26.04 -19.10 32.31
CA THR A 582 -26.72 -19.38 33.59
C THR A 582 -26.25 -18.48 34.74
N GLN A 583 -25.13 -17.77 34.58
CA GLN A 583 -24.48 -16.97 35.61
C GLN A 583 -24.90 -15.49 35.54
N VAL A 584 -26.19 -15.22 35.39
CA VAL A 584 -26.74 -13.86 35.20
C VAL A 584 -26.54 -12.94 36.41
N ASP A 585 -26.32 -13.50 37.60
CA ASP A 585 -26.08 -12.73 38.83
C ASP A 585 -24.69 -12.08 38.86
N THR A 586 -23.70 -12.69 38.20
CA THR A 586 -22.30 -12.23 38.21
C THR A 586 -21.83 -11.71 36.85
N SER A 587 -22.35 -12.25 35.74
CA SER A 587 -21.97 -11.89 34.38
C SER A 587 -22.95 -10.87 33.79
N LEU A 588 -22.46 -9.65 33.52
CA LEU A 588 -23.23 -8.65 32.77
C LEU A 588 -23.50 -9.15 31.34
N THR A 589 -22.52 -9.82 30.73
CA THR A 589 -22.64 -10.39 29.40
C THR A 589 -23.78 -11.41 29.34
N ALA A 590 -23.90 -12.29 30.34
CA ALA A 590 -25.00 -13.25 30.44
C ALA A 590 -26.37 -12.57 30.51
N ARG A 591 -26.50 -11.45 31.22
CA ARG A 591 -27.76 -10.68 31.29
C ARG A 591 -28.21 -10.16 29.93
N TYR A 592 -27.28 -9.71 29.09
CA TYR A 592 -27.58 -9.31 27.71
C TYR A 592 -27.91 -10.51 26.83
N LEU A 593 -27.12 -11.59 26.89
CA LEU A 593 -27.33 -12.81 26.08
C LEU A 593 -28.64 -13.55 26.40
N THR A 594 -29.15 -13.41 27.63
CA THR A 594 -30.42 -13.99 28.07
C THR A 594 -31.62 -13.05 27.86
N GLY A 595 -31.37 -11.81 27.44
CA GLY A 595 -32.40 -10.79 27.23
C GLY A 595 -32.95 -10.16 28.51
N ILE A 596 -32.33 -10.39 29.68
CA ILE A 596 -32.64 -9.68 30.92
C ILE A 596 -32.33 -8.19 30.75
N GLU A 597 -31.20 -7.89 30.12
CA GLU A 597 -30.82 -6.54 29.69
C GLU A 597 -30.88 -6.44 28.16
N GLN A 598 -31.29 -5.28 27.64
CA GLN A 598 -31.34 -5.02 26.20
C GLN A 598 -31.25 -3.52 25.90
N ILE A 599 -30.77 -3.18 24.70
CA ILE A 599 -30.79 -1.81 24.22
C ILE A 599 -32.20 -1.50 23.68
N ALA A 600 -32.96 -0.70 24.43
CA ALA A 600 -34.33 -0.36 24.06
C ALA A 600 -34.41 0.43 22.74
N VAL A 601 -35.28 -0.01 21.82
CA VAL A 601 -35.57 0.73 20.60
C VAL A 601 -36.41 1.97 20.96
N PRO A 602 -36.01 3.20 20.58
CA PRO A 602 -36.75 4.41 20.92
C PRO A 602 -38.18 4.38 20.37
N ALA A 603 -39.18 4.57 21.24
CA ALA A 603 -40.60 4.57 20.87
C ALA A 603 -40.97 5.72 19.90
N ARG A 604 -40.20 6.82 19.89
CA ARG A 604 -40.35 7.95 18.96
C ARG A 604 -38.99 8.29 18.34
N ARG A 605 -38.93 8.36 17.01
CA ARG A 605 -37.73 8.74 16.25
C ARG A 605 -37.79 10.22 15.86
N ARG A 606 -36.62 10.88 15.84
CA ARG A 606 -36.50 12.28 15.42
C ARG A 606 -36.70 12.38 13.91
N ARG A 607 -37.54 13.31 13.44
CA ARG A 607 -37.80 13.54 12.00
C ARG A 607 -36.76 14.46 11.32
N GLY A 608 -35.82 15.03 12.09
CA GLY A 608 -34.92 16.09 11.63
C GLY A 608 -35.49 17.49 11.87
N ASN A 609 -34.73 18.52 11.51
CA ASN A 609 -35.09 19.93 11.69
C ASN A 609 -35.72 20.58 10.44
N GLY A 610 -36.01 19.81 9.39
CA GLY A 610 -36.55 20.29 8.12
C GLY A 610 -35.49 20.73 7.10
N SER A 611 -34.22 20.77 7.48
CA SER A 611 -33.09 21.02 6.58
C SER A 611 -32.41 19.70 6.20
N SER A 612 -31.80 19.65 5.01
CA SER A 612 -31.07 18.47 4.55
C SER A 612 -29.75 18.86 3.87
N LEU A 613 -28.79 17.93 3.90
CA LEU A 613 -27.64 17.93 3.01
C LEU A 613 -27.97 17.05 1.82
N VAL A 614 -27.69 17.53 0.61
CA VAL A 614 -27.96 16.75 -0.61
C VAL A 614 -26.65 16.59 -1.37
N VAL A 615 -26.14 15.37 -1.45
CA VAL A 615 -25.03 15.01 -2.32
C VAL A 615 -25.62 14.59 -3.67
N ARG A 616 -25.13 15.17 -4.76
CA ARG A 616 -25.53 14.84 -6.13
C ARG A 616 -24.38 14.24 -6.94
N GLY A 617 -24.68 13.17 -7.66
CA GLY A 617 -23.83 12.59 -8.69
C GLY A 617 -22.48 12.10 -8.17
N ALA A 618 -22.40 11.55 -6.96
CA ALA A 618 -21.15 11.03 -6.42
C ALA A 618 -20.64 9.81 -7.24
N LYS A 619 -19.41 9.90 -7.75
CA LYS A 619 -18.79 8.94 -8.69
C LYS A 619 -17.41 8.44 -8.26
N ALA A 620 -16.90 8.91 -7.13
CA ALA A 620 -15.61 8.45 -6.62
C ALA A 620 -15.58 6.92 -6.42
N ASN A 621 -14.43 6.30 -6.71
CA ASN A 621 -14.19 4.86 -6.60
C ASN A 621 -15.29 4.01 -7.28
N ASN A 622 -16.08 3.27 -6.49
CA ASN A 622 -17.13 2.39 -6.98
C ASN A 622 -18.53 3.00 -6.96
N LEU A 623 -18.68 4.29 -6.62
CA LEU A 623 -19.96 4.98 -6.63
C LEU A 623 -20.42 5.24 -8.08
N ARG A 624 -21.71 5.03 -8.34
CA ARG A 624 -22.29 5.10 -9.69
C ARG A 624 -23.21 6.32 -9.88
N GLY A 625 -22.70 7.52 -9.62
CA GLY A 625 -23.48 8.76 -9.72
C GLY A 625 -24.58 8.84 -8.66
N VAL A 626 -24.23 8.55 -7.41
CA VAL A 626 -25.19 8.43 -6.30
C VAL A 626 -25.70 9.81 -5.88
N ASP A 627 -27.02 9.94 -5.82
CA ASP A 627 -27.73 11.06 -5.20
C ASP A 627 -28.26 10.65 -3.83
N VAL A 628 -27.92 11.39 -2.77
CA VAL A 628 -28.39 11.10 -1.42
C VAL A 628 -28.79 12.37 -0.68
N GLU A 629 -29.90 12.28 0.06
CA GLU A 629 -30.38 13.32 0.97
C GLU A 629 -30.19 12.87 2.42
N ILE A 630 -29.52 13.69 3.22
CA ILE A 630 -29.19 13.43 4.62
C ILE A 630 -29.90 14.47 5.49
N PRO A 631 -30.87 14.07 6.33
CA PRO A 631 -31.61 15.00 7.17
C PRO A 631 -30.74 15.57 8.30
N LEU A 632 -30.78 16.89 8.48
CA LEU A 632 -30.09 17.56 9.58
C LEU A 632 -30.90 17.48 10.89
N GLY A 633 -30.21 17.55 12.03
CA GLY A 633 -30.83 17.44 13.36
C GLY A 633 -31.34 16.03 13.71
N ALA A 634 -30.87 15.00 13.01
CA ALA A 634 -31.20 13.60 13.25
C ALA A 634 -29.96 12.75 13.53
N PHE A 635 -30.16 11.56 14.11
CA PHE A 635 -29.11 10.56 14.24
C PHE A 635 -29.11 9.67 12.99
N VAL A 636 -28.20 9.93 12.06
CA VAL A 636 -28.15 9.26 10.76
C VAL A 636 -27.11 8.15 10.79
N CYS A 637 -27.51 6.95 10.38
CA CYS A 637 -26.61 5.80 10.23
C CYS A 637 -26.48 5.45 8.75
N VAL A 638 -25.26 5.49 8.20
CA VAL A 638 -24.97 5.01 6.85
C VAL A 638 -24.57 3.54 6.95
N THR A 639 -25.41 2.66 6.40
CA THR A 639 -25.24 1.20 6.48
C THR A 639 -25.03 0.58 5.09
N GLY A 640 -24.57 -0.67 5.07
CA GLY A 640 -24.25 -1.43 3.86
C GLY A 640 -23.09 -2.38 4.07
N VAL A 641 -22.89 -3.32 3.14
CA VAL A 641 -21.82 -4.32 3.18
C VAL A 641 -20.43 -3.69 3.03
N SER A 642 -19.38 -4.39 3.44
CA SER A 642 -18.00 -3.94 3.20
C SER A 642 -17.73 -3.82 1.71
N GLY A 643 -16.99 -2.79 1.31
CA GLY A 643 -16.80 -2.45 -0.11
C GLY A 643 -17.97 -1.70 -0.78
N SER A 644 -19.12 -1.47 -0.13
CA SER A 644 -20.27 -0.80 -0.78
C SER A 644 -20.10 0.71 -1.05
N GLY A 645 -18.93 1.30 -0.75
CA GLY A 645 -18.66 2.72 -0.96
C GLY A 645 -19.09 3.65 0.19
N LYS A 646 -19.35 3.13 1.40
CA LYS A 646 -19.75 3.95 2.58
C LYS A 646 -18.72 5.02 2.90
N SER A 647 -17.45 4.63 3.05
CA SER A 647 -16.34 5.55 3.33
C SER A 647 -16.13 6.53 2.18
N THR A 648 -16.21 6.05 0.94
CA THR A 648 -16.13 6.90 -0.26
C THR A 648 -17.19 8.01 -0.24
N LEU A 649 -18.43 7.69 0.11
CA LEU A 649 -19.52 8.65 0.15
C LEU A 649 -19.38 9.63 1.32
N VAL A 650 -19.13 9.12 2.53
CA VAL A 650 -19.17 9.92 3.77
C VAL A 650 -17.87 10.67 4.01
N ILE A 651 -16.73 10.02 3.88
CA ILE A 651 -15.40 10.57 4.21
C ILE A 651 -14.80 11.23 2.97
N ASP A 652 -14.58 10.46 1.91
CA ASP A 652 -13.82 10.93 0.74
C ASP A 652 -14.57 11.99 -0.07
N THR A 653 -15.91 11.95 -0.08
CA THR A 653 -16.75 12.90 -0.82
C THR A 653 -17.37 13.96 0.10
N LEU A 654 -18.29 13.57 0.99
CA LEU A 654 -19.08 14.52 1.78
C LEU A 654 -18.22 15.27 2.80
N PHE A 655 -17.47 14.58 3.64
CA PHE A 655 -16.63 15.21 4.66
C PHE A 655 -15.53 16.05 4.02
N ALA A 656 -14.81 15.53 3.03
CA ALA A 656 -13.76 16.28 2.33
C ALA A 656 -14.30 17.60 1.73
N ALA A 657 -15.46 17.56 1.07
CA ALA A 657 -16.09 18.77 0.53
C ALA A 657 -16.57 19.73 1.63
N ALA A 658 -17.23 19.21 2.67
CA ALA A 658 -17.71 20.00 3.80
C ALA A 658 -16.54 20.63 4.57
N ALA A 659 -15.45 19.89 4.77
CA ALA A 659 -14.25 20.37 5.47
C ALA A 659 -13.54 21.46 4.65
N ARG A 660 -13.48 21.30 3.32
CA ARG A 660 -12.95 22.35 2.42
C ARG A 660 -13.77 23.63 2.49
N GLN A 661 -15.10 23.52 2.44
CA GLN A 661 -15.98 24.68 2.41
C GLN A 661 -16.19 25.35 3.77
N LEU A 662 -16.39 24.57 4.84
CA LEU A 662 -16.76 25.09 6.17
C LEU A 662 -15.53 25.32 7.06
N ASN A 663 -14.58 24.39 7.06
CA ASN A 663 -13.41 24.47 7.94
C ASN A 663 -12.19 25.10 7.25
N GLY A 664 -12.25 25.36 5.93
CA GLY A 664 -11.11 25.82 5.13
C GLY A 664 -10.01 24.77 4.97
N ALA A 665 -10.36 23.47 5.08
CA ALA A 665 -9.41 22.38 4.90
C ALA A 665 -8.94 22.27 3.43
N ARG A 666 -7.75 21.72 3.22
CA ARG A 666 -7.17 21.50 1.88
C ARG A 666 -7.40 20.07 1.40
N ALA A 667 -8.58 19.52 1.65
CA ALA A 667 -8.94 18.17 1.20
C ALA A 667 -9.52 18.22 -0.22
N GLN A 668 -9.11 17.29 -1.08
CA GLN A 668 -9.74 17.10 -2.39
C GLN A 668 -10.94 16.17 -2.22
N PRO A 669 -12.17 16.64 -2.46
CA PRO A 669 -13.32 15.76 -2.43
C PRO A 669 -13.29 14.80 -3.63
N GLY A 670 -13.75 13.57 -3.42
CA GLY A 670 -13.97 12.61 -4.49
C GLY A 670 -14.93 13.15 -5.55
N GLU A 671 -14.86 12.63 -6.78
CA GLU A 671 -15.67 13.08 -7.91
C GLU A 671 -17.17 13.10 -7.58
N HIS A 672 -17.81 14.26 -7.74
CA HIS A 672 -19.25 14.46 -7.54
C HIS A 672 -19.74 15.66 -8.35
N LEU A 673 -21.07 15.78 -8.52
CA LEU A 673 -21.67 16.89 -9.27
C LEU A 673 -21.80 18.16 -8.41
N ALA A 674 -22.42 18.04 -7.24
CA ALA A 674 -22.62 19.16 -6.31
C ALA A 674 -23.04 18.65 -4.92
N ILE A 675 -22.80 19.46 -3.90
CA ILE A 675 -23.34 19.25 -2.55
C ILE A 675 -24.11 20.50 -2.11
N TYR A 676 -25.38 20.31 -1.75
CA TYR A 676 -26.27 21.37 -1.29
C TYR A 676 -26.54 21.27 0.21
N GLY A 677 -26.95 22.38 0.82
CA GLY A 677 -27.32 22.44 2.23
C GLY A 677 -26.16 22.67 3.21
N LEU A 678 -24.92 22.78 2.73
CA LEU A 678 -23.75 23.06 3.59
C LEU A 678 -23.86 24.39 4.33
N GLY A 679 -24.58 25.38 3.78
CA GLY A 679 -24.85 26.66 4.45
C GLY A 679 -25.72 26.57 5.71
N HIS A 680 -26.29 25.40 6.02
CA HIS A 680 -27.00 25.15 7.28
C HIS A 680 -26.07 24.76 8.43
N LEU A 681 -24.76 24.64 8.19
CA LEU A 681 -23.77 24.15 9.14
C LEU A 681 -22.63 25.16 9.29
N ASP A 682 -22.15 25.35 10.53
CA ASP A 682 -21.01 26.23 10.80
C ASP A 682 -19.67 25.52 10.60
N LYS A 683 -19.60 24.23 10.93
CA LYS A 683 -18.40 23.40 10.86
C LYS A 683 -18.76 21.93 10.72
N VAL A 684 -17.83 21.15 10.20
CA VAL A 684 -17.90 19.67 10.19
C VAL A 684 -16.78 19.10 11.04
N ILE A 685 -17.06 18.05 11.82
CA ILE A 685 -16.06 17.38 12.66
C ILE A 685 -16.07 15.90 12.31
N ASP A 686 -14.92 15.40 11.90
CA ASP A 686 -14.67 13.96 11.78
C ASP A 686 -13.99 13.47 13.06
N ILE A 687 -14.58 12.46 13.68
CA ILE A 687 -14.04 11.80 14.87
C ILE A 687 -13.43 10.48 14.38
N ASP A 688 -12.19 10.58 13.93
CA ASP A 688 -11.41 9.48 13.37
C ASP A 688 -10.93 8.50 14.46
N GLN A 689 -10.67 7.27 14.03
CA GLN A 689 -10.04 6.19 14.80
C GLN A 689 -8.50 6.19 14.71
N SER A 690 -7.89 7.12 13.99
CA SER A 690 -6.44 7.27 13.98
C SER A 690 -5.88 7.54 15.39
N PRO A 691 -4.63 7.08 15.66
CA PRO A 691 -4.06 7.25 16.99
C PRO A 691 -3.92 8.73 17.35
N ILE A 692 -4.28 9.07 18.60
CA ILE A 692 -4.17 10.41 19.20
C ILE A 692 -2.81 11.05 18.93
N GLY A 693 -1.75 10.25 18.96
CA GLY A 693 -0.44 10.63 18.47
C GLY A 693 0.47 9.43 18.29
N ARG A 694 1.57 9.63 17.55
CA ARG A 694 2.56 8.58 17.23
C ARG A 694 3.73 8.54 18.22
N THR A 695 3.70 9.36 19.26
CA THR A 695 4.77 9.44 20.25
C THR A 695 4.19 9.34 21.67
N PRO A 696 4.97 8.85 22.65
CA PRO A 696 4.55 8.78 24.06
C PRO A 696 4.22 10.13 24.70
N ARG A 697 4.51 11.24 24.01
CA ARG A 697 4.20 12.62 24.42
C ARG A 697 2.71 12.91 24.32
N SER A 698 2.02 12.30 23.36
CA SER A 698 0.59 12.45 23.18
C SER A 698 -0.15 11.52 24.13
N ASN A 699 -0.90 12.10 25.05
CA ASN A 699 -1.71 11.41 26.03
C ASN A 699 -3.03 12.16 26.27
N PRO A 700 -4.02 11.59 26.97
CA PRO A 700 -5.32 12.23 27.18
C PRO A 700 -5.22 13.64 27.78
N ALA A 701 -4.30 13.87 28.73
CA ALA A 701 -4.13 15.19 29.37
C ALA A 701 -3.61 16.25 28.38
N THR A 702 -2.66 15.88 27.52
CA THR A 702 -2.16 16.81 26.48
C THR A 702 -3.16 17.04 25.35
N TYR A 703 -3.85 15.99 24.91
CA TYR A 703 -4.76 16.06 23.77
C TYR A 703 -6.03 16.86 24.09
N THR A 704 -6.57 16.69 25.29
CA THR A 704 -7.72 17.47 25.78
C THR A 704 -7.35 18.90 26.19
N GLY A 705 -6.06 19.24 26.26
CA GLY A 705 -5.58 20.51 26.79
C GLY A 705 -5.63 20.61 28.32
N ALA A 706 -6.11 19.59 29.03
CA ALA A 706 -6.22 19.57 30.49
C ALA A 706 -4.86 19.70 31.20
N PHE A 707 -3.76 19.33 30.55
CA PHE A 707 -2.44 19.40 31.18
C PHE A 707 -1.93 20.82 31.41
N ALA A 708 -2.33 21.79 30.58
CA ALA A 708 -1.93 23.19 30.75
C ALA A 708 -2.38 23.78 32.11
N PRO A 709 -3.67 23.77 32.46
CA PRO A 709 -4.13 24.29 33.75
C PRO A 709 -3.57 23.47 34.94
N ILE A 710 -3.34 22.16 34.78
CA ILE A 710 -2.67 21.35 35.82
C ILE A 710 -1.26 21.88 36.09
N ARG A 711 -0.46 22.15 35.04
CA ARG A 711 0.89 22.71 35.23
C ARG A 711 0.83 24.09 35.89
N ASP A 712 -0.10 24.95 35.48
CA ASP A 712 -0.26 26.27 36.08
C ASP A 712 -0.62 26.16 37.57
N TRP A 713 -1.47 25.21 37.94
CA TRP A 713 -1.76 24.89 39.34
C TRP A 713 -0.50 24.50 40.12
N PHE A 714 0.32 23.60 39.59
CA PHE A 714 1.57 23.18 40.24
C PHE A 714 2.55 24.35 40.43
N THR A 715 2.56 25.34 39.53
CA THR A 715 3.36 26.56 39.73
C THR A 715 2.83 27.48 40.82
N GLY A 716 1.54 27.37 41.15
CA GLY A 716 0.89 28.10 42.22
C GLY A 716 1.32 27.68 43.63
N LEU A 717 1.87 26.46 43.76
CA LEU A 717 2.23 25.86 45.05
C LEU A 717 3.38 26.60 45.75
N PRO A 718 3.38 26.68 47.10
CA PRO A 718 4.42 27.38 47.85
C PRO A 718 5.84 26.90 47.51
N GLU A 719 6.03 25.58 47.41
CA GLU A 719 7.32 24.95 47.07
C GLU A 719 7.79 25.33 45.67
N ALA A 720 6.89 25.32 44.69
CA ALA A 720 7.19 25.72 43.32
C ALA A 720 7.54 27.21 43.22
N LYS A 721 6.80 28.07 43.93
CA LYS A 721 7.08 29.52 43.99
C LYS A 721 8.41 29.82 44.63
N ALA A 722 8.73 29.17 45.75
CA ALA A 722 10.01 29.33 46.44
C ALA A 722 11.21 28.95 45.57
N ARG A 723 11.04 27.91 44.73
CA ARG A 723 12.07 27.45 43.77
C ARG A 723 12.05 28.19 42.43
N GLY A 724 11.14 29.16 42.25
CA GLY A 724 11.00 29.92 41.01
C GLY A 724 10.51 29.10 39.81
N TYR A 725 9.86 27.95 40.04
CA TYR A 725 9.39 27.07 38.97
C TYR A 725 8.24 27.69 38.19
N LYS A 726 8.35 27.63 36.86
CA LYS A 726 7.37 28.12 35.88
C LYS A 726 6.64 26.94 35.23
N PRO A 727 5.55 27.16 34.47
CA PRO A 727 4.78 26.04 33.87
C PRO A 727 5.64 25.12 32.99
N GLY A 728 6.70 25.68 32.38
CA GLY A 728 7.68 24.92 31.61
C GLY A 728 8.44 23.84 32.41
N ARG A 729 8.69 24.03 33.71
CA ARG A 729 9.35 23.01 34.57
C ARG A 729 8.48 21.75 34.67
N PHE A 730 7.18 21.95 34.77
CA PHE A 730 6.16 20.92 34.88
C PHE A 730 5.74 20.34 33.52
N SER A 731 6.40 20.74 32.43
CA SER A 731 6.16 20.23 31.10
C SER A 731 7.19 19.16 30.74
N PHE A 732 6.77 17.91 30.54
CA PHE A 732 7.66 16.86 30.02
C PHE A 732 8.13 17.13 28.57
N ASN A 733 7.52 18.09 27.87
CA ASN A 733 7.93 18.49 26.52
C ASN A 733 9.05 19.54 26.48
N VAL A 734 9.36 20.19 27.60
CA VAL A 734 10.30 21.34 27.64
C VAL A 734 11.51 20.98 28.49
N LYS A 735 12.70 21.42 28.06
CA LYS A 735 13.93 21.29 28.86
C LYS A 735 13.77 22.07 30.18
N GLY A 736 14.25 21.48 31.27
CA GLY A 736 14.25 22.13 32.58
C GLY A 736 13.79 21.21 33.71
N GLY A 737 12.65 20.53 33.58
CA GLY A 737 12.14 19.61 34.62
C GLY A 737 11.89 18.17 34.17
N ARG A 738 11.86 17.94 32.86
CA ARG A 738 11.77 16.58 32.30
C ARG A 738 13.02 15.75 32.62
N CYS A 739 12.88 14.44 32.58
CA CYS A 739 14.03 13.54 32.59
C CYS A 739 14.81 13.68 31.27
N GLU A 740 16.11 13.97 31.33
CA GLU A 740 16.92 14.16 30.13
C GLU A 740 17.28 12.83 29.44
N ALA A 741 17.29 11.70 30.16
CA ALA A 741 17.60 10.39 29.58
C ALA A 741 16.54 9.92 28.57
N CYS A 742 15.25 10.07 28.90
CA CYS A 742 14.14 9.77 27.98
C CYS A 742 13.56 11.04 27.33
N GLN A 743 14.18 12.20 27.55
CA GLN A 743 13.70 13.50 27.08
C GLN A 743 12.22 13.79 27.40
N GLY A 744 11.71 13.23 28.52
CA GLY A 744 10.33 13.38 28.97
C GLY A 744 9.32 12.35 28.43
N ASP A 745 9.74 11.38 27.64
CA ASP A 745 8.83 10.34 27.12
C ASP A 745 8.46 9.32 28.20
N GLY A 746 9.31 9.14 29.22
CA GLY A 746 9.15 8.16 30.30
C GLY A 746 9.52 6.74 29.90
N VAL A 747 9.51 6.46 28.60
CA VAL A 747 9.94 5.22 27.97
C VAL A 747 11.03 5.49 26.94
N ILE A 748 11.78 4.46 26.59
CA ILE A 748 12.79 4.46 25.55
C ILE A 748 12.35 3.46 24.48
N LYS A 749 12.35 3.88 23.22
CA LYS A 749 12.04 3.01 22.09
C LYS A 749 13.27 2.16 21.77
N ILE A 750 13.13 0.84 21.82
CA ILE A 750 14.15 -0.11 21.39
C ILE A 750 13.76 -0.61 20.00
N GLU A 751 14.67 -0.42 19.04
CA GLU A 751 14.49 -0.88 17.67
C GLU A 751 14.73 -2.38 17.59
N MET A 752 13.76 -3.10 17.04
CA MET A 752 13.80 -4.56 16.93
C MET A 752 13.85 -4.95 15.45
N HIS A 753 14.78 -5.82 15.07
CA HIS A 753 14.97 -6.17 13.66
C HIS A 753 13.85 -7.05 13.07
N PHE A 754 13.34 -7.99 13.87
CA PHE A 754 12.35 -8.99 13.42
C PHE A 754 11.01 -8.89 14.16
N LEU A 755 10.99 -8.22 15.31
CA LEU A 755 9.79 -7.98 16.11
C LEU A 755 9.37 -6.52 15.97
N PRO A 756 8.11 -6.17 16.25
CA PRO A 756 7.72 -4.78 16.38
C PRO A 756 8.58 -4.07 17.43
N ASP A 757 8.93 -2.82 17.16
CA ASP A 757 9.65 -1.99 18.13
C ASP A 757 8.88 -1.93 19.46
N VAL A 758 9.62 -1.98 20.56
CA VAL A 758 9.05 -1.99 21.90
C VAL A 758 9.48 -0.77 22.70
N TYR A 759 8.58 -0.32 23.57
CA TYR A 759 8.87 0.75 24.51
C TYR A 759 9.23 0.14 25.86
N VAL A 760 10.45 0.40 26.32
CA VAL A 760 10.91 -0.04 27.64
C VAL A 760 10.91 1.14 28.61
N GLN A 761 10.54 0.91 29.86
CA GLN A 761 10.53 1.93 30.89
C GLN A 761 11.93 2.55 31.05
N CYS A 762 12.02 3.87 31.12
CA CYS A 762 13.31 4.56 31.28
C CYS A 762 13.94 4.22 32.63
N ASP A 763 15.19 3.75 32.62
CA ASP A 763 15.90 3.34 33.83
C ASP A 763 16.18 4.46 34.83
N VAL A 764 16.29 5.70 34.35
CA VAL A 764 16.64 6.86 35.17
C VAL A 764 15.42 7.42 35.91
N CYS A 765 14.30 7.63 35.20
CA CYS A 765 13.10 8.20 35.80
C CYS A 765 12.06 7.16 36.21
N LYS A 766 12.29 5.89 35.90
CA LYS A 766 11.34 4.78 36.13
C LYS A 766 9.93 5.13 35.64
N GLY A 767 9.82 5.66 34.42
CA GLY A 767 8.54 6.00 33.81
C GLY A 767 7.93 7.34 34.23
N SER A 768 8.46 8.01 35.26
CA SER A 768 7.87 9.24 35.80
C SER A 768 7.95 10.47 34.87
N ARG A 769 8.75 10.41 33.79
CA ARG A 769 8.98 11.49 32.80
C ARG A 769 9.73 12.73 33.30
N TYR A 770 9.91 12.89 34.60
CA TYR A 770 10.54 14.06 35.22
C TYR A 770 11.84 13.71 35.95
N ASN A 771 12.66 14.72 36.23
CA ASN A 771 13.79 14.59 37.15
C ASN A 771 13.31 14.64 38.61
N ARG A 772 14.17 14.19 39.51
CA ARG A 772 13.86 14.06 40.94
C ARG A 772 13.42 15.39 41.56
N GLU A 773 14.09 16.49 41.23
CA GLU A 773 13.85 17.81 41.83
C GLU A 773 12.48 18.38 41.43
N THR A 774 11.94 17.98 40.28
CA THR A 774 10.59 18.37 39.85
C THR A 774 9.51 17.58 40.57
N LEU A 775 9.78 16.31 40.90
CA LEU A 775 8.84 15.42 41.60
C LEU A 775 8.73 15.73 43.10
N GLU A 776 9.67 16.49 43.66
CA GLU A 776 9.61 16.97 45.05
C GLU A 776 8.45 17.94 45.30
N VAL A 777 7.95 18.61 44.26
CA VAL A 777 6.76 19.46 44.39
C VAL A 777 5.52 18.57 44.38
N THR A 778 4.80 18.57 45.49
CA THR A 778 3.62 17.72 45.65
C THR A 778 2.35 18.52 45.94
N PHE A 779 1.22 17.97 45.50
CA PHE A 779 -0.10 18.44 45.86
C PHE A 779 -0.90 17.27 46.42
N ARG A 780 -1.30 17.34 47.70
CA ARG A 780 -1.97 16.24 48.42
C ARG A 780 -1.17 14.92 48.32
N ASP A 781 0.12 14.99 48.63
CA ASP A 781 1.07 13.87 48.59
C ASP A 781 1.26 13.22 47.21
N ARG A 782 0.83 13.90 46.14
CA ARG A 782 1.04 13.47 44.75
C ARG A 782 1.89 14.45 43.98
N SER A 783 2.93 13.94 43.35
CA SER A 783 3.71 14.69 42.36
C SER A 783 2.93 14.87 41.06
N ILE A 784 3.44 15.69 40.14
CA ILE A 784 2.81 15.87 38.83
C ILE A 784 2.82 14.61 37.95
N ALA A 785 3.66 13.62 38.26
CA ALA A 785 3.75 12.37 37.51
C ALA A 785 2.71 11.32 37.93
N GLN A 786 2.11 11.48 39.12
CA GLN A 786 1.11 10.59 39.72
C GLN A 786 -0.29 11.14 39.52
#